data_AF-A0A0N1HUJ3-F1
#
_entry.id   AF-A0A0N1HUJ3-F1
#
_cell.length_a   1.000
_cell.length_b   1.000
_cell.length_c   1.000
_cell.angle_alpha   90.00
_cell.angle_beta   90.00
_cell.angle_gamma   90.00
#
_symmetry.space_group_name_H-M   'P 1'
#
loop_
_entity.id
_entity.type
_entity.pdbx_description
1 polymer ?
#
loop_
_entity_poly.entity_id
_entity_poly.type
_entity_poly.pdbx_seq_one_letter_code
_entity_poly.pdbx_strand_id
1 'polypeptide(L)'
;MYAISRLLLYVGSASSSTGGGAHKDYRNSAKLSEAFHTVHQRSGLDFDHVVIDVPHLLHSVAYLARDLVGLERDRETVRIAQRQLQTVLLRRLPPRKSLALLFDGSEPLWQLERTRLFPGRRYDTKFYRSCASPMPYLLEETLRSAAMELRAPPPETVISGPATPGLSEGKISAYLLDLAARIVHPPTYPPNLCPAVKASDSICLVGAPELALLGLGMAPLKNITAMSLHHGELTCCSLQDTMAWLRLHHLLPPSTAAAVAGEAQSNGSTWSGATPTQQRLAAVRTDAVFLYLLTNGHSTTGLPQVMATPFADVWDAYMELNGSLQGTESEASAATADGENIDAPRFRSLLFDEEPLTQGHLDRPTLRLRVTALVKLLVRVYRNVAGVAASVPSSSKPTPHAATLLTLALQTHGLLCSGGVPSPGWSPTPDGNSSDSSSKSPAPLTGTVMLDKYPKLSVEQLLQHLSYLVSSAPATSQAGAPASTSLYLCPPRVRTFGLTGAEVLLMTATRAEHIHQLLPLYVRGHCLPAGVAESIVGTRNVHEALHKTQKALGRVVGQAQRELAVMAAAETTATTDNKADGANGGVDTHTTTAAAPAKASTAELAGPHPALTHLPSHLFVRTTGSSGPPPGWAYYGVHLGVKAEAMSVRYRLNTAEAGTSCVASGGELKE
;
A
#
# COMPACT_ATOMS: atom_id res chain seq x y z
N MET A 1 -10.56 -46.78 -4.55
CA MET A 1 -12.01 -46.72 -4.31
C MET A 1 -12.26 -46.91 -2.82
N TYR A 2 -12.98 -45.97 -2.20
CA TYR A 2 -13.49 -45.96 -0.81
C TYR A 2 -12.49 -46.02 0.36
N ALA A 3 -12.08 -44.84 0.86
CA ALA A 3 -11.90 -44.54 2.30
C ALA A 3 -11.34 -43.12 2.57
N ILE A 4 -11.93 -42.05 1.99
CA ILE A 4 -11.67 -40.66 2.44
C ILE A 4 -13.02 -39.93 2.50
N SER A 5 -13.84 -40.29 3.48
CA SER A 5 -15.16 -39.65 3.70
C SER A 5 -15.53 -39.49 5.18
N ARG A 6 -14.57 -39.47 6.11
CA ARG A 6 -14.85 -39.26 7.55
C ARG A 6 -13.75 -38.51 8.32
N LEU A 7 -13.34 -37.35 7.81
CA LEU A 7 -12.64 -36.35 8.64
C LEU A 7 -13.28 -34.96 8.55
N LEU A 8 -14.61 -34.97 8.39
CA LEU A 8 -15.50 -33.83 8.57
C LEU A 8 -16.66 -34.36 9.40
N LEU A 9 -16.63 -34.15 10.72
CA LEU A 9 -17.77 -34.06 11.66
C LEU A 9 -17.27 -34.15 13.12
N TYR A 10 -17.55 -33.09 13.90
CA TYR A 10 -17.46 -32.93 15.37
C TYR A 10 -16.04 -32.80 15.98
N VAL A 11 -15.70 -31.76 16.76
CA VAL A 11 -16.43 -30.96 17.77
C VAL A 11 -16.03 -29.48 17.61
N GLY A 12 -16.89 -28.45 17.59
CA GLY A 12 -18.23 -28.34 18.19
C GLY A 12 -18.17 -27.57 19.51
N SER A 13 -17.84 -26.28 19.49
CA SER A 13 -18.34 -25.33 20.50
C SER A 13 -18.85 -24.09 19.77
N ALA A 14 -20.06 -24.23 19.23
CA ALA A 14 -20.86 -23.13 18.77
C ALA A 14 -21.56 -22.55 19.99
N SER A 15 -21.14 -21.37 20.44
CA SER A 15 -21.97 -20.52 21.28
C SER A 15 -22.97 -19.79 20.38
N SER A 16 -24.10 -20.46 20.13
CA SER A 16 -25.30 -19.80 19.64
C SER A 16 -25.80 -18.84 20.72
N SER A 17 -25.52 -17.55 20.58
CA SER A 17 -26.28 -16.50 21.26
C SER A 17 -27.11 -15.75 20.23
N THR A 18 -28.32 -16.25 20.01
CA THR A 18 -29.45 -15.44 19.59
C THR A 18 -29.88 -14.60 20.80
N GLY A 19 -29.28 -13.43 20.94
CA GLY A 19 -29.60 -12.44 21.96
C GLY A 19 -28.83 -11.18 21.62
N GLY A 20 -29.48 -10.01 21.68
CA GLY A 20 -28.89 -8.71 21.31
C GLY A 20 -27.50 -8.54 21.93
N GLY A 21 -26.47 -8.86 21.17
CA GLY A 21 -25.09 -8.81 21.63
C GLY A 21 -24.72 -7.35 21.80
N ALA A 22 -24.22 -6.99 22.99
CA ALA A 22 -23.59 -5.71 23.20
C ALA A 22 -22.63 -5.45 22.03
N HIS A 23 -22.87 -4.38 21.26
CA HIS A 23 -22.00 -4.02 20.15
C HIS A 23 -20.57 -3.95 20.68
N LYS A 24 -19.68 -4.79 20.15
CA LYS A 24 -18.25 -4.72 20.48
C LYS A 24 -17.72 -3.38 20.00
N ASP A 25 -17.07 -2.65 20.89
CA ASP A 25 -16.41 -1.39 20.60
C ASP A 25 -14.96 -1.43 21.08
N TYR A 26 -14.19 -0.38 20.79
CA TYR A 26 -12.77 -0.32 21.12
C TYR A 26 -12.44 -0.44 22.62
N ARG A 27 -13.42 -0.27 23.53
CA ARG A 27 -13.19 -0.44 24.97
C ARG A 27 -13.22 -1.89 25.39
N ASN A 28 -14.05 -2.70 24.72
CA ASN A 28 -14.24 -4.11 25.02
C ASN A 28 -13.54 -5.04 24.00
N SER A 29 -12.79 -4.47 23.06
CA SER A 29 -12.12 -5.16 21.97
C SER A 29 -10.75 -4.57 21.71
N ALA A 30 -9.72 -5.41 21.70
CA ALA A 30 -8.34 -4.96 21.55
C ALA A 30 -7.97 -4.64 20.09
N LYS A 31 -8.67 -5.23 19.12
CA LYS A 31 -8.31 -5.15 17.69
C LYS A 31 -9.54 -4.92 16.82
N LEU A 32 -9.37 -4.11 15.78
CA LEU A 32 -10.42 -3.83 14.79
C LEU A 32 -10.92 -5.10 14.08
N SER A 33 -10.08 -6.14 13.95
CA SER A 33 -10.46 -7.42 13.36
C SER A 33 -11.63 -8.10 14.09
N GLU A 34 -11.87 -7.78 15.37
CA GLU A 34 -12.98 -8.34 16.15
C GLU A 34 -14.33 -7.66 15.88
N ALA A 35 -14.34 -6.54 15.14
CA ALA A 35 -15.55 -5.91 14.62
C ALA A 35 -16.08 -6.62 13.36
N PHE A 36 -15.30 -7.53 12.78
CA PHE A 36 -15.74 -8.33 11.64
C PHE A 36 -16.84 -9.30 12.06
N HIS A 37 -17.85 -9.43 11.20
CA HIS A 37 -18.94 -10.38 11.39
C HIS A 37 -19.12 -11.25 10.16
N THR A 38 -19.69 -12.44 10.36
CA THR A 38 -19.89 -13.41 9.28
C THR A 38 -20.97 -12.92 8.32
N VAL A 39 -20.70 -13.04 7.02
CA VAL A 39 -21.69 -12.78 5.97
C VAL A 39 -22.62 -13.99 5.88
N HIS A 40 -23.84 -13.84 6.40
CA HIS A 40 -24.84 -14.91 6.43
C HIS A 40 -25.54 -15.09 5.07
N GLN A 41 -25.46 -14.10 4.18
CA GLN A 41 -26.03 -14.20 2.83
C GLN A 41 -25.18 -15.10 1.93
N ARG A 42 -25.86 -16.12 1.36
CA ARG A 42 -25.28 -17.02 0.34
C ARG A 42 -25.43 -16.48 -1.08
N SER A 43 -26.36 -15.55 -1.31
CA SER A 43 -26.54 -14.83 -2.58
C SER A 43 -25.51 -13.72 -2.73
N GLY A 44 -25.09 -13.45 -3.97
CA GLY A 44 -24.02 -12.51 -4.28
C GLY A 44 -24.26 -11.11 -3.68
N LEU A 45 -23.22 -10.56 -3.05
CA LEU A 45 -23.19 -9.16 -2.64
C LEU A 45 -22.66 -8.36 -3.83
N ASP A 46 -23.49 -7.47 -4.37
CA ASP A 46 -23.12 -6.69 -5.53
C ASP A 46 -22.30 -5.45 -5.12
N PHE A 47 -21.13 -5.30 -5.71
CA PHE A 47 -20.26 -4.13 -5.52
C PHE A 47 -19.96 -3.43 -6.85
N ASP A 48 -19.86 -2.11 -6.85
CA ASP A 48 -19.42 -1.36 -8.03
C ASP A 48 -17.94 -1.64 -8.32
N HIS A 49 -17.11 -1.60 -7.28
CA HIS A 49 -15.68 -1.81 -7.38
C HIS A 49 -15.24 -2.93 -6.42
N VAL A 50 -14.51 -3.93 -6.92
CA VAL A 50 -13.92 -5.00 -6.10
C VAL A 50 -12.40 -4.93 -6.24
N VAL A 51 -11.71 -4.80 -5.12
CA VAL A 51 -10.26 -4.70 -5.04
C VAL A 51 -9.73 -5.88 -4.22
N ILE A 52 -8.77 -6.62 -4.75
CA ILE A 52 -8.28 -7.86 -4.17
C ILE A 52 -6.78 -7.75 -3.87
N ASP A 53 -6.44 -7.94 -2.60
CA ASP A 53 -5.10 -8.23 -2.11
C ASP A 53 -4.74 -9.68 -2.48
N VAL A 54 -3.99 -9.81 -3.58
CA VAL A 54 -3.56 -11.11 -4.09
C VAL A 54 -2.57 -11.81 -3.13
N PRO A 55 -1.60 -11.13 -2.49
CA PRO A 55 -0.74 -11.72 -1.47
C PRO A 55 -1.50 -12.40 -0.32
N HIS A 56 -2.60 -11.81 0.15
CA HIS A 56 -3.45 -12.43 1.16
C HIS A 56 -4.17 -13.67 0.62
N LEU A 57 -4.71 -13.61 -0.60
CA LEU A 57 -5.29 -14.78 -1.26
C LEU A 57 -4.27 -15.92 -1.36
N LEU A 58 -3.05 -15.61 -1.80
CA LEU A 58 -1.94 -16.57 -1.87
C LEU A 58 -1.61 -17.14 -0.50
N HIS A 59 -1.62 -16.33 0.56
CA HIS A 59 -1.40 -16.81 1.93
C HIS A 59 -2.39 -17.91 2.32
N SER A 60 -3.66 -17.72 1.94
CA SER A 60 -4.75 -18.63 2.31
C SER A 60 -4.70 -19.97 1.57
N VAL A 61 -3.97 -20.08 0.45
CA VAL A 61 -3.93 -21.30 -0.37
C VAL A 61 -2.55 -21.96 -0.46
N ALA A 62 -1.47 -21.23 -0.21
CA ALA A 62 -0.10 -21.73 -0.43
C ALA A 62 0.25 -22.99 0.38
N TYR A 63 -0.42 -23.22 1.52
CA TYR A 63 -0.19 -24.42 2.32
C TYR A 63 -0.68 -25.70 1.64
N LEU A 64 -1.61 -25.60 0.68
CA LEU A 64 -2.20 -26.75 -0.03
C LEU A 64 -1.24 -27.37 -1.05
N ALA A 65 -0.24 -26.62 -1.49
CA ALA A 65 0.79 -27.08 -2.42
C ALA A 65 2.16 -27.29 -1.73
N ARG A 66 2.22 -27.29 -0.40
CA ARG A 66 3.49 -27.29 0.35
C ARG A 66 4.37 -28.53 0.13
N ASP A 67 3.74 -29.65 -0.25
CA ASP A 67 4.42 -30.94 -0.45
C ASP A 67 5.04 -31.05 -1.86
N LEU A 68 4.72 -30.11 -2.75
CA LEU A 68 5.31 -30.00 -4.09
C LEU A 68 6.55 -29.12 -4.07
N VAL A 69 7.42 -29.24 -5.09
CA VAL A 69 8.64 -28.44 -5.22
C VAL A 69 8.79 -27.85 -6.62
N GLY A 70 9.54 -26.74 -6.72
CA GLY A 70 9.86 -26.07 -7.99
C GLY A 70 8.62 -25.70 -8.81
N LEU A 71 8.72 -25.88 -10.13
CA LEU A 71 7.68 -25.50 -11.09
C LEU A 71 6.33 -26.21 -10.87
N GLU A 72 6.35 -27.45 -10.36
CA GLU A 72 5.12 -28.19 -10.05
C GLU A 72 4.35 -27.52 -8.92
N ARG A 73 5.06 -27.09 -7.87
CA ARG A 73 4.48 -26.31 -6.77
C ARG A 73 3.89 -24.99 -7.29
N ASP A 74 4.61 -24.31 -8.17
CA ASP A 74 4.19 -23.03 -8.72
C ASP A 74 2.89 -23.18 -9.50
N ARG A 75 2.84 -24.15 -10.42
CA ARG A 75 1.64 -24.42 -11.24
C ARG A 75 0.44 -24.81 -10.38
N GLU A 76 0.61 -25.68 -9.39
CA GLU A 76 -0.51 -26.10 -8.54
C GLU A 76 -0.96 -24.95 -7.62
N THR A 77 -0.04 -24.18 -7.05
CA THR A 77 -0.39 -22.98 -6.25
C THR A 77 -1.20 -21.99 -7.08
N VAL A 78 -0.76 -21.71 -8.31
CA VAL A 78 -1.44 -20.81 -9.26
C VAL A 78 -2.83 -21.34 -9.61
N ARG A 79 -2.95 -22.64 -9.91
CA ARG A 79 -4.22 -23.29 -10.20
C ARG A 79 -5.22 -23.16 -9.06
N ILE A 80 -4.77 -23.39 -7.81
CA ILE A 80 -5.62 -23.29 -6.62
C ILE A 80 -6.02 -21.82 -6.40
N ALA A 81 -5.08 -20.88 -6.49
CA ALA A 81 -5.35 -19.45 -6.34
C ALA A 81 -6.37 -18.94 -7.37
N GLN A 82 -6.19 -19.30 -8.65
CA GLN A 82 -7.13 -18.98 -9.72
C GLN A 82 -8.52 -19.55 -9.42
N ARG A 83 -8.60 -20.81 -9.00
CA ARG A 83 -9.89 -21.45 -8.64
C ARG A 83 -10.55 -20.72 -7.47
N GLN A 84 -9.81 -20.39 -6.42
CA GLN A 84 -10.33 -19.67 -5.26
C GLN A 84 -10.85 -18.29 -5.65
N LEU A 85 -10.12 -17.56 -6.49
CA LEU A 85 -10.56 -16.27 -7.03
C LEU A 85 -11.84 -16.40 -7.86
N GLN A 86 -11.83 -17.22 -8.91
CA GLN A 86 -12.94 -17.30 -9.87
C GLN A 86 -14.18 -18.02 -9.31
N THR A 87 -13.98 -19.09 -8.53
CA THR A 87 -15.07 -19.99 -8.11
C THR A 87 -15.65 -19.59 -6.76
N VAL A 88 -14.84 -19.02 -5.86
CA VAL A 88 -15.28 -18.67 -4.50
C VAL A 88 -15.53 -17.18 -4.36
N LEU A 89 -14.54 -16.34 -4.70
CA LEU A 89 -14.65 -14.89 -4.50
C LEU A 89 -15.55 -14.23 -5.54
N LEU A 90 -15.18 -14.26 -6.82
CA LEU A 90 -15.87 -13.51 -7.88
C LEU A 90 -17.30 -13.99 -8.17
N ARG A 91 -17.65 -15.24 -7.78
CA ARG A 91 -19.05 -15.70 -7.81
C ARG A 91 -19.92 -15.08 -6.73
N ARG A 92 -19.32 -14.76 -5.58
CA ARG A 92 -20.03 -14.20 -4.41
C ARG A 92 -19.96 -12.68 -4.35
N LEU A 93 -18.94 -12.09 -4.99
CA LEU A 93 -18.64 -10.67 -5.02
C LEU A 93 -18.47 -10.20 -6.48
N PRO A 94 -19.52 -10.26 -7.31
CA PRO A 94 -19.42 -9.83 -8.70
C PRO A 94 -19.20 -8.31 -8.79
N PRO A 95 -18.12 -7.85 -9.46
CA PRO A 95 -17.89 -6.42 -9.69
C PRO A 95 -18.78 -5.89 -10.83
N ARG A 96 -19.45 -4.75 -10.64
CA ARG A 96 -20.28 -4.11 -11.68
C ARG A 96 -19.50 -3.15 -12.58
N LYS A 97 -18.53 -2.42 -12.03
CA LYS A 97 -17.77 -1.39 -12.75
C LYS A 97 -16.29 -1.73 -12.90
N SER A 98 -15.64 -2.14 -11.81
CA SER A 98 -14.22 -2.51 -11.88
C SER A 98 -13.79 -3.65 -10.97
N LEU A 99 -12.78 -4.38 -11.43
CA LEU A 99 -12.01 -5.36 -10.67
C LEU A 99 -10.53 -4.93 -10.63
N ALA A 100 -9.94 -4.85 -9.44
CA ALA A 100 -8.52 -4.58 -9.28
C ALA A 100 -7.83 -5.75 -8.55
N LEU A 101 -6.80 -6.33 -9.18
CA LEU A 101 -5.97 -7.40 -8.63
C LEU A 101 -4.58 -6.85 -8.34
N LEU A 102 -4.22 -6.73 -7.06
CA LEU A 102 -3.03 -6.01 -6.63
C LEU A 102 -2.05 -6.95 -5.92
N PHE A 103 -0.86 -7.08 -6.50
CA PHE A 103 0.24 -7.91 -6.00
C PHE A 103 1.21 -7.09 -5.16
N ASP A 104 1.92 -7.73 -4.24
CA ASP A 104 3.10 -7.13 -3.62
C ASP A 104 4.22 -7.01 -4.64
N GLY A 105 4.75 -5.78 -4.76
CA GLY A 105 5.95 -5.47 -5.49
C GLY A 105 7.20 -5.51 -4.63
N SER A 106 8.17 -4.66 -4.96
CA SER A 106 9.32 -4.43 -4.10
C SER A 106 8.91 -3.76 -2.80
N GLU A 107 9.26 -4.39 -1.69
CA GLU A 107 9.12 -3.79 -0.36
C GLU A 107 10.05 -2.57 -0.21
N PRO A 108 9.69 -1.60 0.66
CA PRO A 108 10.59 -0.52 1.01
C PRO A 108 11.86 -1.01 1.71
N LEU A 109 12.92 -0.19 1.66
CA LEU A 109 14.26 -0.57 2.09
C LEU A 109 14.35 -1.01 3.56
N TRP A 110 13.63 -0.36 4.49
CA TRP A 110 13.61 -0.79 5.91
C TRP A 110 13.00 -2.18 6.12
N GLN A 111 12.05 -2.61 5.27
CA GLN A 111 11.49 -3.97 5.35
C GLN A 111 12.45 -5.00 4.77
N LEU A 112 13.17 -4.64 3.71
CA LEU A 112 14.22 -5.49 3.15
C LEU A 112 15.35 -5.66 4.16
N GLU A 113 15.78 -4.57 4.80
CA GLU A 113 16.74 -4.61 5.91
C GLU A 113 16.27 -5.55 7.02
N ARG A 114 15.03 -5.42 7.48
CA ARG A 114 14.47 -6.33 8.49
C ARG A 114 14.49 -7.78 8.02
N THR A 115 14.07 -8.05 6.80
CA THR A 115 14.03 -9.41 6.23
C THR A 115 15.44 -10.02 6.12
N ARG A 116 16.45 -9.21 5.79
CA ARG A 116 17.86 -9.63 5.76
C ARG A 116 18.40 -9.98 7.14
N LEU A 117 18.16 -9.10 8.12
CA LEU A 117 18.71 -9.25 9.46
C LEU A 117 17.93 -10.29 10.29
N PHE A 118 16.63 -10.44 10.03
CA PHE A 118 15.71 -11.33 10.75
C PHE A 118 14.75 -12.02 9.77
N PRO A 119 15.24 -12.98 8.99
CA PRO A 119 14.37 -13.73 8.08
C PRO A 119 13.21 -14.42 8.82
N GLY A 120 13.45 -14.85 10.07
CA GLY A 120 12.46 -15.53 10.90
C GLY A 120 12.08 -16.92 10.37
N ARG A 121 11.20 -17.63 11.08
CA ARG A 121 10.80 -19.00 10.71
C ARG A 121 9.93 -19.08 9.46
N ARG A 122 9.31 -17.98 9.06
CA ARG A 122 8.38 -17.90 7.91
C ARG A 122 9.03 -17.29 6.67
N TYR A 123 10.35 -17.08 6.68
CA TYR A 123 11.11 -16.50 5.59
C TYR A 123 10.79 -17.15 4.25
N ASP A 124 10.96 -18.46 4.12
CA ASP A 124 10.80 -19.17 2.85
C ASP A 124 9.37 -19.00 2.29
N THR A 125 8.36 -18.96 3.16
CA THR A 125 6.97 -18.74 2.75
C THR A 125 6.70 -17.29 2.34
N LYS A 126 7.35 -16.30 2.97
CA LYS A 126 7.24 -14.88 2.58
C LYS A 126 7.98 -14.65 1.26
N PHE A 127 9.22 -15.12 1.16
CA PHE A 127 10.07 -15.05 -0.02
C PHE A 127 9.43 -15.73 -1.24
N TYR A 128 8.83 -16.91 -1.07
CA TYR A 128 8.14 -17.63 -2.14
C TYR A 128 7.01 -16.83 -2.80
N ARG A 129 6.36 -15.93 -2.04
CA ARG A 129 5.22 -15.12 -2.50
C ARG A 129 5.61 -13.69 -2.89
N SER A 130 6.87 -13.30 -2.71
CA SER A 130 7.33 -11.94 -3.04
C SER A 130 7.71 -11.83 -4.51
N CYS A 131 7.90 -10.60 -4.98
CA CYS A 131 8.40 -10.29 -6.33
C CYS A 131 9.80 -10.83 -6.64
N ALA A 132 10.51 -11.41 -5.66
CA ALA A 132 11.78 -12.12 -5.86
C ALA A 132 11.60 -13.55 -6.41
N SER A 133 10.41 -14.13 -6.29
CA SER A 133 10.08 -15.49 -6.71
C SER A 133 9.44 -15.50 -8.11
N PRO A 134 9.60 -16.57 -8.92
CA PRO A 134 8.91 -16.69 -10.21
C PRO A 134 7.39 -16.86 -10.08
N MET A 135 6.91 -17.44 -8.98
CA MET A 135 5.51 -17.84 -8.82
C MET A 135 4.51 -16.68 -8.97
N PRO A 136 4.71 -15.49 -8.36
CA PRO A 136 3.79 -14.36 -8.54
C PRO A 136 3.69 -13.86 -9.98
N TYR A 137 4.76 -13.98 -10.79
CA TYR A 137 4.73 -13.61 -12.21
C TYR A 137 3.89 -14.60 -13.02
N LEU A 138 4.05 -15.90 -12.75
CA LEU A 138 3.21 -16.94 -13.36
C LEU A 138 1.73 -16.77 -12.97
N LEU A 139 1.47 -16.39 -11.71
CA LEU A 139 0.12 -16.07 -11.26
C LEU A 139 -0.44 -14.86 -11.99
N GLU A 140 0.32 -13.77 -12.09
CA GLU A 140 -0.10 -12.55 -12.79
C GLU A 140 -0.50 -12.87 -14.23
N GLU A 141 0.31 -13.64 -14.95
CA GLU A 141 0.03 -14.08 -16.32
C GLU A 141 -1.25 -14.92 -16.41
N THR A 142 -1.40 -15.89 -15.50
CA THR A 142 -2.59 -16.75 -15.45
C THR A 142 -3.85 -15.94 -15.14
N LEU A 143 -3.78 -15.01 -14.17
CA LEU A 143 -4.91 -14.16 -13.79
C LEU A 143 -5.28 -13.17 -14.90
N ARG A 144 -4.30 -12.70 -15.69
CA ARG A 144 -4.54 -11.85 -16.86
C ARG A 144 -5.37 -12.58 -17.90
N SER A 145 -5.02 -13.82 -18.23
CA SER A 145 -5.80 -14.66 -19.13
C SER A 145 -7.19 -14.99 -18.55
N ALA A 146 -7.23 -15.37 -17.28
CA ALA A 146 -8.46 -15.72 -16.57
C ALA A 146 -9.46 -14.56 -16.43
N ALA A 147 -8.98 -13.32 -16.32
CA ALA A 147 -9.82 -12.12 -16.27
C ALA A 147 -10.57 -11.86 -17.59
N MET A 148 -9.95 -12.23 -18.72
CA MET A 148 -10.57 -12.14 -20.05
C MET A 148 -11.70 -13.16 -20.26
N GLU A 149 -11.66 -14.27 -19.51
CA GLU A 149 -12.58 -15.41 -19.63
C GLU A 149 -13.77 -15.35 -18.66
N LEU A 150 -13.89 -14.26 -17.89
CA LEU A 150 -15.04 -14.08 -16.99
C LEU A 150 -16.33 -14.07 -17.81
N ARG A 151 -17.36 -14.80 -17.33
CA ARG A 151 -18.66 -14.89 -18.02
C ARG A 151 -19.34 -13.52 -18.20
N ALA A 152 -19.10 -12.62 -17.25
CA ALA A 152 -19.53 -11.23 -17.30
C ALA A 152 -18.39 -10.37 -16.72
N PRO A 153 -17.39 -9.98 -17.54
CA PRO A 153 -16.28 -9.19 -17.05
C PRO A 153 -16.75 -7.75 -16.78
N PRO A 154 -16.24 -7.08 -15.73
CA PRO A 154 -16.55 -5.68 -15.52
C PRO A 154 -15.94 -4.80 -16.63
N PRO A 155 -16.47 -3.57 -16.85
CA PRO A 155 -15.93 -2.62 -17.82
C PRO A 155 -14.43 -2.32 -17.66
N GLU A 156 -13.93 -2.29 -16.43
CA GLU A 156 -12.51 -2.06 -16.12
C GLU A 156 -11.94 -3.23 -15.31
N THR A 157 -10.84 -3.82 -15.78
CA THR A 157 -10.03 -4.74 -14.96
C THR A 157 -8.59 -4.24 -14.92
N VAL A 158 -8.10 -4.04 -13.70
CA VAL A 158 -6.76 -3.56 -13.38
C VAL A 158 -5.96 -4.69 -12.75
N ILE A 159 -4.76 -4.94 -13.27
CA ILE A 159 -3.77 -5.80 -12.62
C ILE A 159 -2.52 -4.98 -12.33
N SER A 160 -2.12 -4.94 -11.05
CA SER A 160 -0.85 -4.37 -10.60
C SER A 160 0.08 -5.47 -10.14
N GLY A 161 0.95 -5.93 -11.04
CA GLY A 161 1.78 -7.11 -10.85
C GLY A 161 2.95 -6.94 -9.89
N PRO A 162 3.70 -8.03 -9.61
CA PRO A 162 4.92 -8.04 -8.80
C PRO A 162 6.05 -7.15 -9.33
N ALA A 163 6.10 -6.85 -10.63
CA ALA A 163 7.09 -5.95 -11.20
C ALA A 163 6.84 -4.46 -10.87
N THR A 164 5.62 -4.11 -10.44
CA THR A 164 5.30 -2.76 -9.98
C THR A 164 5.78 -2.59 -8.55
N PRO A 165 6.61 -1.58 -8.21
CA PRO A 165 7.09 -1.35 -6.85
C PRO A 165 5.97 -1.14 -5.81
N GLY A 166 6.28 -1.45 -4.56
CA GLY A 166 5.43 -1.17 -3.39
C GLY A 166 4.52 -2.33 -2.98
N LEU A 167 4.07 -2.25 -1.72
CA LEU A 167 3.13 -3.22 -1.13
C LEU A 167 1.74 -3.08 -1.74
N SER A 168 0.99 -4.19 -1.74
CA SER A 168 -0.39 -4.27 -2.20
C SER A 168 -1.30 -3.25 -1.50
N GLU A 169 -1.16 -3.02 -0.19
CA GLU A 169 -1.96 -2.01 0.52
C GLU A 169 -1.69 -0.59 0.01
N GLY A 170 -0.43 -0.27 -0.28
CA GLY A 170 -0.08 1.01 -0.87
C GLY A 170 -0.69 1.18 -2.27
N LYS A 171 -0.74 0.10 -3.05
CA LYS A 171 -1.39 0.05 -4.37
C LYS A 171 -2.92 0.13 -4.25
N ILE A 172 -3.52 -0.46 -3.22
CA ILE A 172 -4.96 -0.37 -2.93
C ILE A 172 -5.32 1.09 -2.64
N SER A 173 -4.65 1.73 -1.67
CA SER A 173 -4.86 3.14 -1.34
C SER A 173 -4.71 4.04 -2.57
N ALA A 174 -3.67 3.78 -3.36
CA ALA A 174 -3.39 4.50 -4.60
C ALA A 174 -4.52 4.35 -5.65
N TYR A 175 -5.05 3.15 -5.83
CA TYR A 175 -6.20 2.89 -6.71
C TYR A 175 -7.46 3.58 -6.21
N LEU A 176 -7.73 3.53 -4.90
CA LEU A 176 -8.88 4.20 -4.30
C LEU A 176 -8.80 5.73 -4.41
N LEU A 177 -7.61 6.32 -4.32
CA LEU A 177 -7.40 7.74 -4.57
C LEU A 177 -7.63 8.10 -6.04
N ASP A 178 -7.27 7.23 -6.99
CA ASP A 178 -7.57 7.44 -8.40
C ASP A 178 -9.08 7.39 -8.67
N LEU A 179 -9.81 6.42 -8.08
CA LEU A 179 -11.28 6.42 -8.11
C LEU A 179 -11.84 7.72 -7.54
N ALA A 180 -11.29 8.20 -6.41
CA ALA A 180 -11.73 9.44 -5.79
C ALA A 180 -11.41 10.67 -6.64
N ALA A 181 -10.29 10.68 -7.36
CA ALA A 181 -9.95 11.74 -8.32
C ALA A 181 -10.95 11.78 -9.47
N ARG A 182 -11.37 10.62 -9.99
CA ARG A 182 -12.38 10.51 -11.07
C ARG A 182 -13.76 11.02 -10.65
N ILE A 183 -14.08 11.04 -9.34
CA ILE A 183 -15.30 11.67 -8.82
C ILE A 183 -15.25 13.19 -8.99
N VAL A 184 -14.11 13.82 -8.67
CA VAL A 184 -13.92 15.29 -8.74
C VAL A 184 -13.68 15.76 -10.15
N HIS A 185 -12.89 15.00 -10.89
CA HIS A 185 -12.48 15.28 -12.25
C HIS A 185 -12.85 14.08 -13.13
N PRO A 186 -14.14 13.96 -13.53
CA PRO A 186 -14.56 12.92 -14.44
C PRO A 186 -13.67 12.97 -15.70
N PRO A 187 -13.18 11.82 -16.19
CA PRO A 187 -12.32 11.80 -17.37
C PRO A 187 -13.04 12.43 -18.56
N THR A 188 -12.48 13.51 -19.09
CA THR A 188 -13.08 14.25 -20.21
C THR A 188 -12.79 13.58 -21.55
N TYR A 189 -11.63 12.90 -21.72
CA TYR A 189 -11.27 12.16 -22.93
C TYR A 189 -10.24 11.03 -22.67
N PRO A 190 -10.34 9.87 -23.35
CA PRO A 190 -11.48 9.39 -24.12
C PRO A 190 -12.61 8.89 -23.19
N PRO A 191 -13.88 9.21 -23.47
CA PRO A 191 -15.03 8.90 -22.61
C PRO A 191 -15.34 7.40 -22.42
N ASN A 192 -14.64 6.50 -23.12
CA ASN A 192 -14.96 5.06 -23.20
C ASN A 192 -13.92 4.14 -22.53
N LEU A 193 -12.86 4.69 -21.92
CA LEU A 193 -11.77 3.87 -21.35
C LEU A 193 -11.93 3.56 -19.86
N CYS A 194 -12.64 4.41 -19.11
CA CYS A 194 -12.78 4.30 -17.66
C CYS A 194 -14.26 4.38 -17.27
N PRO A 195 -14.75 3.51 -16.36
CA PRO A 195 -16.12 3.59 -15.88
C PRO A 195 -16.33 4.90 -15.12
N ALA A 196 -17.53 5.48 -15.27
CA ALA A 196 -17.92 6.64 -14.49
C ALA A 196 -18.01 6.27 -12.99
N VAL A 197 -17.21 6.95 -12.17
CA VAL A 197 -17.16 6.76 -10.72
C VAL A 197 -18.06 7.79 -10.05
N LYS A 198 -18.93 7.35 -9.14
CA LYS A 198 -19.81 8.20 -8.33
C LYS A 198 -19.41 8.10 -6.86
N ALA A 199 -19.68 9.16 -6.09
CA ALA A 199 -19.44 9.16 -4.64
C ALA A 199 -20.28 8.12 -3.86
N SER A 200 -21.38 7.64 -4.46
CA SER A 200 -22.24 6.60 -3.88
C SER A 200 -21.77 5.17 -4.17
N ASP A 201 -20.78 4.99 -5.05
CA ASP A 201 -20.37 3.66 -5.51
C ASP A 201 -19.88 2.81 -4.34
N SER A 202 -20.28 1.53 -4.33
CA SER A 202 -19.89 0.57 -3.31
C SER A 202 -18.53 -0.06 -3.64
N ILE A 203 -17.64 -0.07 -2.65
CA ILE A 203 -16.26 -0.55 -2.80
C ILE A 203 -16.03 -1.71 -1.85
N CYS A 204 -15.61 -2.86 -2.37
CA CYS A 204 -15.23 -4.03 -1.59
C CYS A 204 -13.71 -4.23 -1.64
N LEU A 205 -13.07 -4.22 -0.47
CA LEU A 205 -11.65 -4.57 -0.30
C LEU A 205 -11.56 -5.99 0.21
N VAL A 206 -11.01 -6.90 -0.58
CA VAL A 206 -10.86 -8.32 -0.23
C VAL A 206 -9.41 -8.59 0.16
N GLY A 207 -9.17 -9.01 1.40
CA GLY A 207 -7.83 -9.30 1.90
C GLY A 207 -7.78 -9.47 3.41
N ALA A 208 -6.65 -9.10 4.00
CA ALA A 208 -6.46 -9.19 5.44
C ALA A 208 -7.43 -8.25 6.21
N PRO A 209 -7.85 -8.61 7.45
CA PRO A 209 -8.71 -7.75 8.26
C PRO A 209 -8.17 -6.32 8.47
N GLU A 210 -6.84 -6.15 8.41
CA GLU A 210 -6.16 -4.86 8.49
C GLU A 210 -6.57 -3.89 7.36
N LEU A 211 -7.10 -4.36 6.24
CA LEU A 211 -7.64 -3.49 5.17
C LEU A 211 -8.82 -2.63 5.65
N ALA A 212 -9.50 -2.99 6.75
CA ALA A 212 -10.49 -2.11 7.36
C ALA A 212 -9.87 -0.78 7.85
N LEU A 213 -8.60 -0.81 8.31
CA LEU A 213 -7.86 0.38 8.70
C LEU A 213 -7.53 1.27 7.48
N LEU A 214 -7.22 0.65 6.34
CA LEU A 214 -7.06 1.36 5.06
C LEU A 214 -8.37 2.03 4.65
N GLY A 215 -9.49 1.30 4.70
CA GLY A 215 -10.82 1.85 4.44
C GLY A 215 -11.16 3.04 5.35
N LEU A 216 -10.77 2.98 6.63
CA LEU A 216 -10.89 4.10 7.56
C LEU A 216 -10.05 5.30 7.11
N GLY A 217 -8.80 5.08 6.72
CA GLY A 217 -7.86 6.12 6.26
C GLY A 217 -8.23 6.79 4.94
N MET A 218 -9.01 6.11 4.09
CA MET A 218 -9.54 6.61 2.82
C MET A 218 -10.72 7.57 3.02
N ALA A 219 -10.43 8.70 3.68
CA ALA A 219 -11.38 9.75 4.08
C ALA A 219 -12.37 10.20 2.97
N PRO A 220 -11.98 10.31 1.68
CA PRO A 220 -12.91 10.75 0.66
C PRO A 220 -14.06 9.79 0.35
N LEU A 221 -13.90 8.51 0.68
CA LEU A 221 -14.84 7.45 0.35
C LEU A 221 -15.72 7.11 1.56
N LYS A 222 -17.01 6.86 1.31
CA LYS A 222 -18.03 6.63 2.34
C LYS A 222 -18.61 5.22 2.34
N ASN A 223 -18.52 4.49 1.23
CA ASN A 223 -19.14 3.17 1.06
C ASN A 223 -18.07 2.10 0.80
N ILE A 224 -17.13 1.97 1.74
CA ILE A 224 -16.08 0.94 1.70
C ILE A 224 -16.46 -0.20 2.64
N THR A 225 -16.32 -1.44 2.17
CA THR A 225 -16.43 -2.66 2.98
C THR A 225 -15.16 -3.49 2.85
N ALA A 226 -14.52 -3.80 3.97
CA ALA A 226 -13.44 -4.77 4.01
C ALA A 226 -14.02 -6.18 4.19
N MET A 227 -13.49 -7.14 3.43
CA MET A 227 -13.88 -8.54 3.48
C MET A 227 -12.66 -9.42 3.60
N SER A 228 -12.75 -10.45 4.43
CA SER A 228 -11.74 -11.49 4.56
C SER A 228 -12.37 -12.85 4.27
N LEU A 229 -11.59 -13.72 3.60
CA LEU A 229 -11.97 -15.09 3.33
C LEU A 229 -11.15 -16.01 4.23
N HIS A 230 -11.80 -16.60 5.24
CA HIS A 230 -11.19 -17.54 6.15
C HIS A 230 -11.87 -18.91 6.02
N HIS A 231 -11.12 -19.93 5.58
CA HIS A 231 -11.62 -21.31 5.43
C HIS A 231 -12.92 -21.45 4.60
N GLY A 232 -13.12 -20.58 3.61
CA GLY A 232 -14.32 -20.58 2.75
C GLY A 232 -15.48 -19.71 3.28
N GLU A 233 -15.39 -19.22 4.51
CA GLU A 233 -16.34 -18.28 5.10
C GLU A 233 -15.89 -16.83 4.86
N LEU A 234 -16.84 -15.99 4.44
CA LEU A 234 -16.61 -14.56 4.28
C LEU A 234 -17.00 -13.86 5.58
N THR A 235 -16.07 -13.08 6.12
CA THR A 235 -16.36 -12.09 7.15
C THR A 235 -16.22 -10.70 6.55
N CYS A 236 -17.01 -9.75 7.02
CA CYS A 236 -16.93 -8.37 6.57
C CYS A 236 -16.91 -7.39 7.72
N CYS A 237 -16.38 -6.21 7.44
CA CYS A 237 -16.42 -5.03 8.29
C CYS A 237 -16.59 -3.83 7.35
N SER A 238 -17.77 -3.21 7.39
CA SER A 238 -18.01 -1.99 6.65
C SER A 238 -17.32 -0.80 7.33
N LEU A 239 -17.14 0.30 6.60
CA LEU A 239 -16.72 1.56 7.20
C LEU A 239 -17.68 1.94 8.34
N GLN A 240 -18.98 1.73 8.18
CA GLN A 240 -19.97 2.01 9.22
C GLN A 240 -19.72 1.17 10.49
N ASP A 241 -19.39 -0.11 10.35
CA ASP A 241 -19.04 -0.97 11.48
C ASP A 241 -17.78 -0.47 12.18
N THR A 242 -16.77 -0.04 11.41
CA THR A 242 -15.55 0.56 11.95
C THR A 242 -15.84 1.86 12.70
N MET A 243 -16.71 2.73 12.16
CA MET A 243 -17.13 3.96 12.82
C MET A 243 -17.94 3.68 14.09
N ALA A 244 -18.80 2.66 14.08
CA ALA A 244 -19.56 2.22 15.24
C ALA A 244 -18.64 1.68 16.33
N TRP A 245 -17.66 0.85 15.95
CA TRP A 245 -16.63 0.32 16.85
C TRP A 245 -15.81 1.45 17.51
N LEU A 246 -15.49 2.52 16.77
CA LEU A 246 -14.83 3.73 17.27
C LEU A 246 -15.76 4.70 18.06
N ARG A 247 -17.06 4.39 18.15
CA ARG A 247 -18.11 5.26 18.71
C ARG A 247 -18.25 6.63 18.03
N LEU A 248 -17.93 6.70 16.74
CA LEU A 248 -17.98 7.91 15.91
C LEU A 248 -19.29 8.07 15.13
N HIS A 249 -20.29 7.23 15.37
CA HIS A 249 -21.59 7.28 14.68
C HIS A 249 -22.28 8.65 14.79
N HIS A 250 -22.07 9.37 15.89
CA HIS A 250 -22.61 10.72 16.11
C HIS A 250 -22.02 11.80 15.18
N LEU A 251 -20.86 11.53 14.55
CA LEU A 251 -20.26 12.41 13.54
C LEU A 251 -20.75 12.10 12.12
N LEU A 252 -21.57 11.06 11.94
CA LEU A 252 -22.23 10.81 10.67
C LEU A 252 -23.42 11.78 10.55
N PRO A 253 -23.66 12.35 9.35
CA PRO A 253 -24.92 13.05 9.11
C PRO A 253 -26.08 12.07 9.39
N PRO A 254 -27.18 12.53 10.02
CA PRO A 254 -28.33 11.68 10.30
C PRO A 254 -28.77 10.98 9.02
N SER A 255 -28.97 9.66 9.11
CA SER A 255 -29.35 8.81 7.99
C SER A 255 -30.50 9.43 7.20
N THR A 256 -30.30 9.56 5.89
CA THR A 256 -31.32 9.90 4.89
C THR A 256 -32.48 8.91 4.82
N ALA A 257 -32.63 7.99 5.78
CA ALA A 257 -33.88 7.24 5.98
C ALA A 257 -35.08 8.17 6.26
N ALA A 258 -34.87 9.39 6.77
CA ALA A 258 -35.93 10.41 6.88
C ALA A 258 -36.13 11.23 5.58
N ALA A 259 -35.19 11.18 4.63
CA ALA A 259 -35.25 11.90 3.36
C ALA A 259 -35.90 11.08 2.22
N VAL A 260 -36.19 9.79 2.44
CA VAL A 260 -36.89 8.94 1.46
C VAL A 260 -38.41 9.17 1.46
N ALA A 261 -38.95 9.97 2.39
CA ALA A 261 -40.38 10.27 2.47
C ALA A 261 -40.78 11.61 1.79
N GLY A 262 -39.85 12.37 1.23
CA GLY A 262 -40.16 13.69 0.67
C GLY A 262 -39.29 14.04 -0.54
N GLU A 263 -39.95 14.01 -1.70
CA GLU A 263 -39.60 14.71 -2.94
C GLU A 263 -38.63 14.03 -3.91
N ALA A 264 -39.25 13.64 -5.03
CA ALA A 264 -38.64 13.29 -6.29
C ALA A 264 -38.09 14.52 -7.02
N GLN A 265 -37.11 14.27 -7.89
CA GLN A 265 -36.62 15.15 -8.96
C GLN A 265 -35.73 16.34 -8.57
N SER A 266 -34.41 16.13 -8.64
CA SER A 266 -33.55 17.05 -9.38
C SER A 266 -32.34 16.31 -9.96
N ASN A 267 -32.22 16.35 -11.29
CA ASN A 267 -31.08 15.85 -12.05
C ASN A 267 -29.79 16.60 -11.67
N GLY A 268 -28.70 15.85 -11.52
CA GLY A 268 -27.35 16.39 -11.34
C GLY A 268 -26.96 16.54 -9.88
N SER A 269 -26.52 15.44 -9.24
CA SER A 269 -25.85 15.52 -7.94
C SER A 269 -24.45 16.10 -8.12
N THR A 270 -24.39 17.42 -8.34
CA THR A 270 -23.21 18.22 -8.09
C THR A 270 -22.74 17.89 -6.68
N TRP A 271 -21.45 17.64 -6.52
CA TRP A 271 -20.81 17.39 -5.24
C TRP A 271 -20.99 18.64 -4.37
N SER A 272 -22.14 18.72 -3.69
CA SER A 272 -22.48 19.78 -2.73
C SER A 272 -21.39 19.76 -1.66
N GLY A 273 -20.74 20.91 -1.45
CA GLY A 273 -19.50 21.05 -0.68
C GLY A 273 -19.45 20.26 0.62
N ALA A 274 -18.24 19.89 1.03
CA ALA A 274 -18.04 19.11 2.26
C ALA A 274 -18.60 19.90 3.46
N THR A 275 -19.64 19.37 4.10
CA THR A 275 -20.16 19.96 5.35
C THR A 275 -19.05 19.99 6.41
N PRO A 276 -19.04 20.96 7.34
CA PRO A 276 -18.06 21.01 8.43
C PRO A 276 -17.97 19.70 9.22
N THR A 277 -19.10 19.01 9.37
CA THR A 277 -19.20 17.66 9.95
C THR A 277 -18.45 16.60 9.15
N GLN A 278 -18.51 16.65 7.82
CA GLN A 278 -17.78 15.72 6.95
C GLN A 278 -16.27 15.99 6.95
N GLN A 279 -15.86 17.26 6.96
CA GLN A 279 -14.45 17.63 7.10
C GLN A 279 -13.89 17.16 8.44
N ARG A 280 -14.63 17.39 9.53
CA ARG A 280 -14.30 16.88 10.86
C ARG A 280 -14.21 15.36 10.89
N LEU A 281 -15.15 14.66 10.25
CA LEU A 281 -15.12 13.20 10.16
C LEU A 281 -13.86 12.70 9.44
N ALA A 282 -13.50 13.32 8.31
CA ALA A 282 -12.27 13.02 7.58
C ALA A 282 -11.02 13.25 8.45
N ALA A 283 -10.99 14.34 9.21
CA ALA A 283 -9.90 14.68 10.12
C ALA A 283 -9.74 13.63 11.23
N VAL A 284 -10.83 13.27 11.90
CA VAL A 284 -10.84 12.27 12.99
C VAL A 284 -10.44 10.88 12.46
N ARG A 285 -10.90 10.50 11.26
CA ARG A 285 -10.50 9.24 10.61
C ARG A 285 -8.99 9.18 10.36
N THR A 286 -8.40 10.29 9.92
CA THR A 286 -6.95 10.41 9.67
C THR A 286 -6.14 10.20 10.94
N ASP A 287 -6.58 10.83 12.04
CA ASP A 287 -5.94 10.72 13.36
C ASP A 287 -6.09 9.30 13.94
N ALA A 288 -7.30 8.71 13.82
CA ALA A 288 -7.60 7.37 14.30
C ALA A 288 -6.66 6.31 13.72
N VAL A 289 -6.38 6.39 12.41
CA VAL A 289 -5.44 5.46 11.76
C VAL A 289 -4.05 5.57 12.41
N PHE A 290 -3.54 6.78 12.59
CA PHE A 290 -2.22 6.98 13.19
C PHE A 290 -2.15 6.47 14.63
N LEU A 291 -3.16 6.80 15.45
CA LEU A 291 -3.22 6.36 16.84
C LEU A 291 -3.31 4.83 16.95
N TYR A 292 -4.09 4.19 16.07
CA TYR A 292 -4.17 2.73 16.02
C TYR A 292 -2.82 2.11 15.65
N LEU A 293 -2.09 2.69 14.69
CA LEU A 293 -0.75 2.24 14.31
C LEU A 293 0.25 2.35 15.48
N LEU A 294 0.18 3.42 16.28
CA LEU A 294 1.05 3.57 17.45
C LEU A 294 0.81 2.45 18.49
N THR A 295 -0.44 2.03 18.71
CA THR A 295 -0.78 1.09 19.77
C THR A 295 -0.85 -0.37 19.32
N ASN A 296 -1.05 -0.64 18.03
CA ASN A 296 -1.21 -2.00 17.51
C ASN A 296 -0.16 -2.40 16.47
N GLY A 297 0.57 -1.43 15.90
CA GLY A 297 1.46 -1.67 14.78
C GLY A 297 0.72 -2.02 13.48
N HIS A 298 1.44 -2.60 12.52
CA HIS A 298 0.89 -3.09 11.26
C HIS A 298 1.71 -4.27 10.73
N SER A 299 1.05 -5.40 10.55
CA SER A 299 1.69 -6.68 10.20
C SER A 299 2.39 -6.62 8.84
N THR A 300 1.71 -6.13 7.80
CA THR A 300 2.27 -6.08 6.44
C THR A 300 3.48 -5.16 6.32
N THR A 301 3.40 -3.95 6.90
CA THR A 301 4.52 -3.02 6.81
C THR A 301 5.68 -3.36 7.75
N GLY A 302 5.48 -4.38 8.59
CA GLY A 302 6.42 -4.74 9.64
C GLY A 302 6.55 -3.69 10.73
N LEU A 303 5.58 -2.79 10.90
CA LEU A 303 5.56 -1.84 12.00
C LEU A 303 5.24 -2.58 13.31
N PRO A 304 6.15 -2.66 14.29
CA PRO A 304 5.82 -3.19 15.60
C PRO A 304 4.89 -2.22 16.35
N GLN A 305 4.25 -2.72 17.41
CA GLN A 305 3.57 -1.86 18.36
C GLN A 305 4.56 -0.83 18.95
N VAL A 306 4.29 0.46 18.71
CA VAL A 306 5.19 1.56 19.11
C VAL A 306 5.04 1.85 20.60
N MET A 307 3.81 1.95 21.08
CA MET A 307 3.48 2.29 22.46
C MET A 307 2.96 1.07 23.22
N ALA A 308 3.38 0.92 24.48
CA ALA A 308 2.85 -0.13 25.35
C ALA A 308 1.39 0.12 25.79
N THR A 309 0.91 1.37 25.71
CA THR A 309 -0.44 1.76 26.13
C THR A 309 -1.51 1.18 25.20
N PRO A 310 -2.62 0.65 25.77
CA PRO A 310 -3.77 0.20 25.00
C PRO A 310 -4.37 1.29 24.10
N PHE A 311 -4.95 0.88 22.97
CA PHE A 311 -5.64 1.78 22.05
C PHE A 311 -6.78 2.55 22.72
N ALA A 312 -7.54 1.88 23.61
CA ALA A 312 -8.69 2.48 24.28
C ALA A 312 -8.31 3.73 25.08
N ASP A 313 -7.25 3.66 25.88
CA ASP A 313 -6.80 4.78 26.71
C ASP A 313 -6.32 5.97 25.85
N VAL A 314 -5.62 5.68 24.75
CA VAL A 314 -5.13 6.69 23.80
C VAL A 314 -6.30 7.35 23.06
N TRP A 315 -7.27 6.55 22.63
CA TRP A 315 -8.45 7.03 21.90
C TRP A 315 -9.41 7.83 22.78
N ASP A 316 -9.64 7.39 24.03
CA ASP A 316 -10.44 8.13 25.01
C ASP A 316 -9.80 9.50 25.30
N ALA A 317 -8.50 9.55 25.55
CA ALA A 317 -7.77 10.81 25.75
C ALA A 317 -7.83 11.73 24.51
N TYR A 318 -7.79 11.15 23.31
CA TYR A 318 -7.95 11.89 22.05
C TYR A 318 -9.35 12.52 21.93
N MET A 319 -10.41 11.75 22.18
CA MET A 319 -11.79 12.22 22.06
C MET A 319 -12.10 13.34 23.07
N GLU A 320 -11.59 13.23 24.30
CA GLU A 320 -11.71 14.28 25.31
C GLU A 320 -10.97 15.56 24.90
N LEU A 321 -9.73 15.45 24.39
CA LEU A 321 -8.93 16.59 23.94
C LEU A 321 -9.57 17.28 22.72
N ASN A 322 -10.08 16.50 21.78
CA ASN A 322 -10.77 17.00 20.60
C ASN A 322 -12.07 17.74 21.00
N GLY A 323 -12.81 17.22 22.00
CA GLY A 323 -13.99 17.89 22.54
C GLY A 323 -13.67 19.21 23.25
N SER A 324 -12.60 19.26 24.05
CA SER A 324 -12.22 20.48 24.79
C SER A 324 -11.79 21.64 23.87
N LEU A 325 -11.12 21.31 22.75
CA LEU A 325 -10.65 22.31 21.79
C LEU A 325 -11.80 22.94 21.00
N GLN A 326 -12.88 22.19 20.75
CA GLN A 326 -14.05 22.72 20.06
C GLN A 326 -14.86 23.70 20.92
N GLY A 327 -14.92 23.47 22.23
CA GLY A 327 -15.53 24.43 23.15
C GLY A 327 -14.78 25.78 23.18
N THR A 328 -13.47 25.78 22.93
CA THR A 328 -12.63 26.99 22.97
C THR A 328 -12.51 27.69 21.63
N GLU A 329 -12.44 26.96 20.50
CA GLU A 329 -12.43 27.57 19.16
C GLU A 329 -13.79 28.18 18.77
N SER A 330 -14.91 27.65 19.27
CA SER A 330 -16.24 28.21 19.04
C SER A 330 -16.47 29.55 19.78
N GLU A 331 -15.72 29.84 20.85
CA GLU A 331 -15.75 31.12 21.56
C GLU A 331 -14.76 32.13 20.96
N ALA A 332 -13.59 31.68 20.47
CA ALA A 332 -12.59 32.54 19.85
C ALA A 332 -12.94 32.98 18.41
N SER A 333 -13.60 32.12 17.62
CA SER A 333 -14.01 32.44 16.25
C SER A 333 -15.13 33.49 16.16
N ALA A 334 -15.78 33.84 17.27
CA ALA A 334 -16.74 34.95 17.33
C ALA A 334 -16.06 36.32 17.49
N ALA A 335 -14.76 36.37 17.84
CA ALA A 335 -14.04 37.61 18.14
C ALA A 335 -13.08 38.08 17.03
N THR A 336 -12.79 37.26 16.01
CA THR A 336 -11.85 37.59 14.93
C THR A 336 -12.46 37.31 13.55
N ALA A 337 -13.49 38.08 13.18
CA ALA A 337 -14.08 38.04 11.84
C ALA A 337 -13.32 38.91 10.82
N ASP A 338 -12.38 39.75 11.26
CA ASP A 338 -11.65 40.68 10.40
C ASP A 338 -10.13 40.45 10.49
N GLY A 339 -9.53 39.82 9.47
CA GLY A 339 -8.14 40.17 9.10
C GLY A 339 -7.07 39.08 8.93
N GLU A 340 -7.27 37.80 9.28
CA GLU A 340 -6.22 36.77 9.08
C GLU A 340 -6.76 35.56 8.31
N ASN A 341 -6.80 35.62 6.98
CA ASN A 341 -7.28 34.48 6.19
C ASN A 341 -6.66 34.35 4.79
N ILE A 342 -5.32 34.27 4.71
CA ILE A 342 -4.66 33.95 3.42
C ILE A 342 -3.75 32.70 3.50
N ASP A 343 -3.11 32.37 4.62
CA ASP A 343 -2.06 31.33 4.64
C ASP A 343 -2.26 30.13 5.61
N ALA A 344 -3.45 29.93 6.18
CA ALA A 344 -3.69 28.74 7.02
C ALA A 344 -3.96 27.48 6.16
N PRO A 345 -3.36 26.31 6.48
CA PRO A 345 -3.70 25.06 5.80
C PRO A 345 -5.20 24.76 5.99
N ARG A 346 -5.95 24.66 4.88
CA ARG A 346 -7.42 24.62 4.92
C ARG A 346 -8.01 23.27 5.37
N PHE A 347 -7.23 22.21 5.46
CA PHE A 347 -7.63 20.96 6.13
C PHE A 347 -6.73 20.66 7.32
N ARG A 348 -7.32 20.70 8.51
CA ARG A 348 -6.64 20.58 9.79
C ARG A 348 -7.34 19.54 10.65
N SER A 349 -6.66 18.45 10.96
CA SER A 349 -7.04 17.57 12.06
C SER A 349 -6.34 17.99 13.36
N LEU A 350 -6.64 17.29 14.45
CA LEU A 350 -5.97 17.57 15.72
C LEU A 350 -4.47 17.27 15.60
N LEU A 351 -4.13 16.12 15.01
CA LEU A 351 -2.76 15.63 14.93
C LEU A 351 -2.08 15.93 13.59
N PHE A 352 -2.81 16.10 12.51
CA PHE A 352 -2.25 16.26 11.16
C PHE A 352 -2.78 17.49 10.46
N ASP A 353 -1.87 18.19 9.79
CA ASP A 353 -2.23 19.16 8.77
C ASP A 353 -2.01 18.54 7.40
N GLU A 354 -2.97 18.77 6.51
CA GLU A 354 -2.85 18.38 5.11
C GLU A 354 -2.62 19.63 4.27
N GLU A 355 -1.49 19.67 3.56
CA GLU A 355 -1.16 20.76 2.63
C GLU A 355 -1.13 20.25 1.19
N PRO A 356 -1.60 21.06 0.22
CA PRO A 356 -1.45 20.74 -1.18
C PRO A 356 0.03 20.83 -1.57
N LEU A 357 0.46 19.96 -2.48
CA LEU A 357 1.80 20.04 -3.05
C LEU A 357 1.87 21.21 -4.02
N THR A 358 2.66 22.23 -3.68
CA THR A 358 3.02 23.34 -4.57
C THR A 358 4.43 23.12 -5.13
N GLN A 359 4.77 23.75 -6.26
CA GLN A 359 6.09 23.63 -6.88
C GLN A 359 7.26 23.95 -5.93
N GLY A 360 7.05 24.81 -4.91
CA GLY A 360 8.06 25.14 -3.90
C GLY A 360 8.18 24.14 -2.74
N HIS A 361 7.27 23.16 -2.61
CA HIS A 361 7.17 22.25 -1.47
C HIS A 361 7.17 20.76 -1.88
N LEU A 362 7.76 20.44 -3.04
CA LEU A 362 7.80 19.06 -3.57
C LEU A 362 8.53 18.07 -2.66
N ASP A 363 9.37 18.55 -1.75
CA ASP A 363 10.14 17.72 -0.82
C ASP A 363 9.37 17.35 0.46
N ARG A 364 8.19 17.94 0.70
CA ARG A 364 7.39 17.70 1.91
C ARG A 364 6.17 16.82 1.61
N PRO A 365 5.89 15.77 2.42
CA PRO A 365 4.67 14.99 2.24
C PRO A 365 3.43 15.85 2.55
N THR A 366 2.32 15.47 1.93
CA THR A 366 1.01 16.14 2.11
C THR A 366 0.52 16.13 3.55
N LEU A 367 0.66 15.00 4.24
CA LEU A 367 0.26 14.83 5.64
C LEU A 367 1.45 15.10 6.58
N ARG A 368 1.27 16.04 7.51
CA ARG A 368 2.32 16.49 8.43
C ARG A 368 1.85 16.41 9.87
N LEU A 369 2.61 15.71 10.72
CA LEU A 369 2.26 15.51 12.12
C LEU A 369 2.58 16.77 12.93
N ARG A 370 1.58 17.30 13.65
CA ARG A 370 1.72 18.39 14.61
C ARG A 370 2.30 17.86 15.92
N VAL A 371 3.60 18.05 16.12
CA VAL A 371 4.32 17.54 17.28
C VAL A 371 3.73 18.10 18.57
N THR A 372 3.39 19.38 18.59
CA THR A 372 2.79 20.05 19.77
C THR A 372 1.43 19.45 20.16
N ALA A 373 0.60 19.07 19.18
CA ALA A 373 -0.68 18.43 19.44
C ALA A 373 -0.49 17.00 19.96
N LEU A 374 0.45 16.23 19.39
CA LEU A 374 0.79 14.91 19.88
C LEU A 374 1.35 14.95 21.31
N VAL A 375 2.20 15.92 21.64
CA VAL A 375 2.69 16.14 23.01
C VAL A 375 1.53 16.39 23.97
N LYS A 376 0.59 17.28 23.62
CA LYS A 376 -0.61 17.54 24.45
C LYS A 376 -1.43 16.27 24.70
N LEU A 377 -1.63 15.47 23.65
CA LEU A 377 -2.32 14.18 23.77
C LEU A 377 -1.58 13.22 24.69
N LEU A 378 -0.27 13.05 24.49
CA LEU A 378 0.53 12.12 25.28
C LEU A 378 0.68 12.55 26.75
N VAL A 379 0.72 13.85 27.05
CA VAL A 379 0.64 14.35 28.43
C VAL A 379 -0.68 13.93 29.08
N ARG A 380 -1.79 14.01 28.34
CA ARG A 380 -3.10 13.57 28.84
C ARG A 380 -3.12 12.07 29.09
N VAL A 381 -2.67 11.27 28.12
CA VAL A 381 -2.54 9.81 28.27
C VAL A 381 -1.65 9.47 29.48
N TYR A 382 -0.51 10.13 29.61
CA TYR A 382 0.41 9.92 30.73
C TYR A 382 -0.26 10.22 32.07
N ARG A 383 -0.96 11.34 32.21
CA ARG A 383 -1.69 11.69 33.44
C ARG A 383 -2.85 10.75 33.75
N ASN A 384 -3.53 10.23 32.73
CA ASN A 384 -4.59 9.24 32.93
C ASN A 384 -4.02 7.92 33.49
N VAL A 385 -2.81 7.54 33.08
CA VAL A 385 -2.14 6.30 33.52
C VAL A 385 -1.37 6.47 34.84
N ALA A 386 -0.62 7.57 35.00
CA ALA A 386 0.27 7.82 36.13
C ALA A 386 -0.38 8.65 37.26
N GLY A 387 -1.57 9.21 37.03
CA GLY A 387 -2.29 10.09 37.95
C GLY A 387 -2.16 11.58 37.59
N VAL A 388 -3.20 12.36 37.88
CA VAL A 388 -3.31 13.79 37.50
C VAL A 388 -2.19 14.64 38.10
N ALA A 389 -1.68 14.26 39.27
CA ALA A 389 -0.58 14.95 39.97
C ALA A 389 0.83 14.57 39.46
N ALA A 390 0.94 13.62 38.52
CA ALA A 390 2.23 13.20 37.99
C ALA A 390 2.91 14.36 37.23
N SER A 391 4.19 14.60 37.55
CA SER A 391 5.00 15.57 36.83
C SER A 391 5.24 15.10 35.40
N VAL A 392 5.15 16.04 34.44
CA VAL A 392 5.45 15.73 33.04
C VAL A 392 6.95 15.43 32.93
N PRO A 393 7.35 14.32 32.29
CA PRO A 393 8.75 13.99 32.08
C PRO A 393 9.51 15.14 31.42
N SER A 394 10.66 15.51 31.99
CA SER A 394 11.51 16.56 31.45
C SER A 394 12.14 16.15 30.11
N SER A 395 12.50 17.12 29.27
CA SER A 395 13.15 16.86 27.98
C SER A 395 14.50 16.15 28.20
N SER A 396 14.58 14.88 27.82
CA SER A 396 15.82 14.11 27.80
C SER A 396 16.43 14.09 26.39
N LYS A 397 17.66 13.58 26.22
CA LYS A 397 18.28 13.45 24.90
C LYS A 397 17.38 12.65 23.95
N PRO A 398 17.37 12.96 22.64
CA PRO A 398 16.54 12.26 21.68
C PRO A 398 16.92 10.77 21.72
N THR A 399 15.93 9.90 21.83
CA THR A 399 16.18 8.46 21.72
C THR A 399 16.10 8.10 20.23
N PRO A 400 17.21 7.65 19.59
CA PRO A 400 17.17 7.22 18.19
C PRO A 400 16.10 6.15 17.95
N HIS A 401 15.83 5.35 18.99
CA HIS A 401 14.75 4.38 19.04
C HIS A 401 13.36 5.00 18.77
N ALA A 402 12.97 6.03 19.53
CA ALA A 402 11.68 6.68 19.33
C ALA A 402 11.57 7.37 17.97
N ALA A 403 12.65 7.99 17.50
CA ALA A 403 12.72 8.60 16.18
C ALA A 403 12.46 7.57 15.06
N THR A 404 13.11 6.40 15.13
CA THR A 404 12.93 5.31 14.17
C THR A 404 11.51 4.78 14.16
N LEU A 405 10.94 4.46 15.32
CA LEU A 405 9.57 3.94 15.41
C LEU A 405 8.53 4.96 14.93
N LEU A 406 8.72 6.24 15.25
CA LEU A 406 7.83 7.30 14.81
C LEU A 406 7.92 7.52 13.28
N THR A 407 9.12 7.45 12.71
CA THR A 407 9.33 7.52 11.26
C THR A 407 8.64 6.37 10.53
N LEU A 408 8.75 5.14 11.05
CA LEU A 408 8.07 3.96 10.50
C LEU A 408 6.54 4.07 10.60
N ALA A 409 6.03 4.59 11.72
CA ALA A 409 4.61 4.82 11.92
C ALA A 409 4.08 5.85 10.92
N LEU A 410 4.80 6.94 10.69
CA LEU A 410 4.45 7.97 9.70
C LEU A 410 4.52 7.44 8.26
N GLN A 411 5.53 6.63 7.95
CA GLN A 411 5.65 5.96 6.64
C GLN A 411 4.47 4.99 6.38
N THR A 412 4.11 4.20 7.39
CA THR A 412 2.95 3.29 7.32
C THR A 412 1.64 4.06 7.21
N HIS A 413 1.48 5.15 7.96
CA HIS A 413 0.32 6.03 7.89
C HIS A 413 0.18 6.66 6.50
N GLY A 414 1.27 7.18 5.93
CA GLY A 414 1.31 7.69 4.56
C GLY A 414 0.91 6.65 3.52
N LEU A 415 1.36 5.40 3.69
CA LEU A 415 0.96 4.28 2.82
C LEU A 415 -0.54 4.01 2.84
N LEU A 416 -1.17 4.01 4.02
CA LEU A 416 -2.60 3.75 4.17
C LEU A 416 -3.47 4.95 3.76
N CYS A 417 -3.01 6.17 3.99
CA CYS A 417 -3.79 7.39 3.81
C CYS A 417 -3.59 8.06 2.45
N SER A 418 -2.38 8.03 1.91
CA SER A 418 -1.98 8.77 0.69
C SER A 418 -1.51 7.86 -0.45
N GLY A 419 -1.37 6.56 -0.19
CA GLY A 419 -0.93 5.57 -1.16
C GLY A 419 0.58 5.57 -1.37
N GLY A 420 1.20 4.39 -1.20
CA GLY A 420 2.65 4.24 -1.26
C GLY A 420 3.38 4.89 -0.08
N VAL A 421 4.67 4.57 0.09
CA VAL A 421 5.41 5.12 1.22
C VAL A 421 6.13 6.41 0.82
N PRO A 422 6.10 7.49 1.64
CA PRO A 422 6.72 8.77 1.28
C PRO A 422 8.22 8.72 0.95
N SER A 423 8.99 7.86 1.61
CA SER A 423 10.39 7.58 1.26
C SER A 423 10.64 6.09 1.34
N PRO A 424 10.42 5.33 0.26
CA PRO A 424 10.62 3.89 0.22
C PRO A 424 12.11 3.48 0.25
N GLY A 425 13.03 4.42 0.02
CA GLY A 425 14.48 4.20 0.09
C GLY A 425 15.13 4.49 1.44
N TRP A 426 14.37 4.93 2.44
CA TRP A 426 14.89 5.16 3.79
C TRP A 426 15.18 3.84 4.52
N SER A 427 16.15 3.82 5.43
CA SER A 427 16.35 2.70 6.36
C SER A 427 16.85 3.22 7.72
N PRO A 428 16.61 2.50 8.84
CA PRO A 428 17.17 2.84 10.14
C PRO A 428 18.70 2.83 10.19
N THR A 429 19.36 1.98 9.38
CA THR A 429 20.83 1.95 9.31
C THR A 429 21.34 3.10 8.41
N PRO A 430 22.31 3.90 8.88
CA PRO A 430 22.83 5.02 8.11
C PRO A 430 23.51 4.57 6.81
N ASP A 431 23.43 5.42 5.79
CA ASP A 431 24.19 5.26 4.55
C ASP A 431 25.66 5.60 4.82
N GLY A 432 26.57 4.68 4.51
CA GLY A 432 28.00 4.85 4.72
C GLY A 432 28.62 5.96 3.85
N ASN A 433 27.91 6.38 2.79
CA ASN A 433 28.36 7.40 1.84
C ASN A 433 27.79 8.79 2.08
N SER A 434 26.89 8.99 3.05
CA SER A 434 26.41 10.33 3.43
C SER A 434 27.44 11.04 4.33
N SER A 435 28.59 11.35 3.75
CA SER A 435 29.57 12.25 4.36
C SER A 435 29.15 13.70 4.13
N ASP A 436 28.23 14.21 4.93
CA ASP A 436 28.12 15.66 5.09
C ASP A 436 29.41 16.15 5.77
N SER A 437 30.18 16.92 5.00
CA SER A 437 31.57 17.32 5.25
C SER A 437 31.75 18.38 6.34
N SER A 438 30.81 18.53 7.26
CA SER A 438 30.91 19.53 8.32
C SER A 438 30.27 19.09 9.64
N SER A 439 30.85 18.12 10.32
CA SER A 439 31.09 18.21 11.78
C SER A 439 31.83 16.98 12.28
N LYS A 440 32.71 17.24 13.25
CA LYS A 440 33.56 16.30 13.99
C LYS A 440 32.91 14.93 14.22
N SER A 441 33.57 13.91 13.68
CA SER A 441 33.52 12.48 14.01
C SER A 441 32.32 12.00 14.85
N PRO A 442 31.38 11.22 14.28
CA PRO A 442 30.62 10.32 15.12
C PRO A 442 31.49 9.09 15.41
N ALA A 443 31.60 8.74 16.69
CA ALA A 443 32.11 7.45 17.14
C ALA A 443 31.50 6.30 16.31
N PRO A 444 32.16 5.13 16.19
CA PRO A 444 31.62 4.00 15.44
C PRO A 444 30.32 3.55 16.12
N LEU A 445 29.18 4.08 15.66
CA LEU A 445 27.88 3.68 16.14
C LEU A 445 27.66 2.26 15.63
N THR A 446 27.61 1.33 16.58
CA THR A 446 27.01 -0.01 16.53
C THR A 446 25.53 0.10 16.10
N GLY A 447 25.29 0.65 14.92
CA GLY A 447 24.03 1.24 14.46
C GLY A 447 23.09 0.26 13.74
N THR A 448 23.26 -1.04 13.94
CA THR A 448 22.21 -2.01 13.57
C THR A 448 21.26 -2.17 14.76
N VAL A 449 20.54 -1.10 15.09
CA VAL A 449 19.52 -1.17 16.14
C VAL A 449 18.28 -1.83 15.54
N MET A 450 17.88 -2.93 16.17
CA MET A 450 17.17 -4.04 15.55
C MET A 450 15.65 -3.87 15.59
N LEU A 451 15.00 -3.81 14.42
CA LEU A 451 13.54 -3.60 14.28
C LEU A 451 12.65 -4.56 15.10
N ASP A 452 13.06 -5.82 15.23
CA ASP A 452 12.31 -6.85 15.97
C ASP A 452 12.63 -6.92 17.48
N LYS A 453 13.72 -6.27 17.91
CA LYS A 453 14.13 -6.24 19.33
C LYS A 453 13.83 -4.90 20.00
N TYR A 454 13.20 -3.99 19.27
CA TYR A 454 12.82 -2.71 19.82
C TYR A 454 11.77 -2.91 20.93
N PRO A 455 12.11 -2.61 22.19
CA PRO A 455 11.11 -2.65 23.24
C PRO A 455 10.03 -1.61 22.92
N LYS A 456 8.77 -1.95 23.21
CA LYS A 456 7.66 -1.00 23.15
C LYS A 456 8.03 0.23 23.99
N LEU A 457 7.75 1.42 23.48
CA LEU A 457 7.97 2.65 24.23
C LEU A 457 6.89 2.78 25.30
N SER A 458 7.30 3.20 26.50
CA SER A 458 6.34 3.80 27.42
C SER A 458 5.86 5.15 26.87
N VAL A 459 4.68 5.60 27.31
CA VAL A 459 4.17 6.95 26.97
C VAL A 459 5.19 8.00 27.35
N GLU A 460 5.83 7.84 28.51
CA GLU A 460 6.88 8.71 29.00
C GLU A 460 8.07 8.78 28.03
N GLN A 461 8.59 7.66 27.53
CA GLN A 461 9.72 7.66 26.61
C GLN A 461 9.42 8.39 25.30
N LEU A 462 8.22 8.18 24.74
CA LEU A 462 7.79 8.88 23.53
C LEU A 462 7.57 10.38 23.80
N LEU A 463 6.97 10.71 24.94
CA LEU A 463 6.73 12.09 25.37
C LEU A 463 8.04 12.84 25.62
N GLN A 464 9.03 12.23 26.26
CA GLN A 464 10.37 12.82 26.44
C GLN A 464 11.03 13.15 25.09
N HIS A 465 10.96 12.22 24.12
CA HIS A 465 11.51 12.44 22.79
C HIS A 465 10.83 13.60 22.06
N LEU A 466 9.50 13.65 22.07
CA LEU A 466 8.75 14.71 21.40
C LEU A 466 8.94 16.07 22.10
N SER A 467 8.99 16.10 23.42
CA SER A 467 9.32 17.31 24.20
C SER A 467 10.72 17.82 23.88
N TYR A 468 11.69 16.92 23.71
CA TYR A 468 13.03 17.31 23.24
C TYR A 468 12.97 17.96 21.86
N LEU A 469 12.25 17.37 20.90
CA LEU A 469 12.12 17.93 19.55
C LEU A 469 11.54 19.36 19.60
N VAL A 470 10.49 19.56 20.39
CA VAL A 470 9.87 20.90 20.59
C VAL A 470 10.85 21.89 21.21
N SER A 471 11.58 21.51 22.27
CA SER A 471 12.56 22.38 22.93
C SER A 471 13.79 22.68 22.08
N SER A 472 14.16 21.76 21.18
CA SER A 472 15.33 21.88 20.29
C SER A 472 15.05 22.63 18.99
N ALA A 473 13.78 22.86 18.66
CA ALA A 473 13.40 23.56 17.44
C ALA A 473 13.94 25.00 17.47
N PRO A 474 14.67 25.45 16.44
CA PRO A 474 15.15 26.82 16.40
C PRO A 474 13.94 27.76 16.40
N ALA A 475 13.90 28.70 17.35
CA ALA A 475 12.96 29.80 17.33
C ALA A 475 13.24 30.60 16.05
N THR A 476 12.45 30.37 15.01
CA THR A 476 12.54 31.11 13.75
C THR A 476 11.96 32.49 13.99
N SER A 477 12.76 33.38 14.60
CA SER A 477 12.50 34.81 14.61
C SER A 477 12.87 35.38 13.25
N GLN A 478 12.07 35.09 12.21
CA GLN A 478 12.01 35.95 11.05
C GLN A 478 11.01 37.07 11.36
N ALA A 479 11.53 38.27 11.57
CA ALA A 479 10.74 39.48 11.71
C ALA A 479 9.92 39.69 10.42
N GLY A 480 8.60 39.44 10.49
CA GLY A 480 7.65 39.77 9.41
C GLY A 480 6.72 38.66 8.94
N ALA A 481 6.87 37.41 9.40
CA ALA A 481 5.90 36.33 9.12
C ALA A 481 5.05 36.02 10.37
N PRO A 482 3.73 35.76 10.25
CA PRO A 482 2.94 35.34 11.40
C PRO A 482 3.54 34.05 11.97
N ALA A 483 3.85 34.08 13.27
CA ALA A 483 4.56 33.02 13.96
C ALA A 483 3.73 31.73 14.01
N SER A 484 3.84 30.89 12.97
CA SER A 484 3.33 29.51 13.03
C SER A 484 4.27 28.69 13.92
N THR A 485 4.02 28.77 15.22
CA THR A 485 4.74 28.13 16.34
C THR A 485 4.63 26.60 16.36
N SER A 486 4.15 25.96 15.29
CA SER A 486 3.91 24.52 15.26
C SER A 486 5.08 23.78 14.61
N LEU A 487 5.83 23.03 15.42
CA LEU A 487 6.81 22.06 14.92
C LEU A 487 6.06 20.91 14.22
N TYR A 488 6.40 20.68 12.96
CA TYR A 488 5.88 19.56 12.17
C TYR A 488 6.93 18.45 12.05
N LEU A 489 6.46 17.20 12.14
CA LEU A 489 7.25 16.03 11.79
C LEU A 489 6.71 15.40 10.52
N CYS A 490 7.61 15.11 9.59
CA CYS A 490 7.33 14.46 8.32
C CYS A 490 8.33 13.34 8.10
N PRO A 491 7.93 12.17 7.57
CA PRO A 491 8.91 11.21 7.10
C PRO A 491 9.74 11.85 5.97
N PRO A 492 11.01 11.42 5.78
CA PRO A 492 11.79 11.81 4.60
C PRO A 492 11.00 11.51 3.33
N ARG A 493 11.34 12.20 2.23
CA ARG A 493 10.66 12.00 0.94
C ARG A 493 11.63 11.55 -0.15
N VAL A 494 11.27 10.46 -0.83
CA VAL A 494 11.99 9.96 -2.02
C VAL A 494 10.96 9.37 -2.99
N ARG A 495 10.83 9.94 -4.18
CA ARG A 495 9.83 9.49 -5.19
C ARG A 495 10.39 8.55 -6.25
N THR A 496 11.71 8.50 -6.38
CA THR A 496 12.41 7.80 -7.48
C THR A 496 12.91 6.42 -7.11
N PHE A 497 12.68 5.98 -5.87
CA PHE A 497 13.20 4.71 -5.38
C PHE A 497 12.21 3.56 -5.64
N GLY A 498 12.72 2.51 -6.26
CA GLY A 498 12.06 1.21 -6.43
C GLY A 498 13.12 0.16 -6.73
N LEU A 499 12.87 -1.09 -6.33
CA LEU A 499 13.73 -2.22 -6.67
C LEU A 499 13.01 -3.16 -7.64
N THR A 500 13.74 -3.71 -8.59
CA THR A 500 13.28 -4.78 -9.47
C THR A 500 13.17 -6.09 -8.68
N GLY A 501 12.39 -7.06 -9.17
CA GLY A 501 12.28 -8.38 -8.52
C GLY A 501 13.63 -9.08 -8.35
N ALA A 502 14.54 -8.92 -9.31
CA ALA A 502 15.90 -9.44 -9.23
C ALA A 502 16.75 -8.71 -8.18
N GLU A 503 16.62 -7.39 -8.04
CA GLU A 503 17.25 -6.68 -6.93
C GLU A 503 16.70 -7.13 -5.59
N VAL A 504 15.38 -7.33 -5.46
CA VAL A 504 14.77 -7.87 -4.24
C VAL A 504 15.25 -9.29 -3.94
N LEU A 505 15.45 -10.14 -4.96
CA LEU A 505 16.06 -11.47 -4.81
C LEU A 505 17.46 -11.37 -4.16
N LEU A 506 18.36 -10.58 -4.75
CA LEU A 506 19.72 -10.40 -4.23
C LEU A 506 19.72 -9.73 -2.84
N MET A 507 18.79 -8.80 -2.62
CA MET A 507 18.64 -8.07 -1.37
C MET A 507 17.97 -8.89 -0.27
N THR A 508 17.20 -9.93 -0.54
CA THR A 508 16.50 -10.68 0.53
C THR A 508 16.99 -12.10 0.69
N ALA A 509 17.76 -12.63 -0.26
CA ALA A 509 18.34 -13.97 -0.16
C ALA A 509 19.15 -14.14 1.14
N THR A 510 18.81 -15.17 1.91
CA THR A 510 19.56 -15.55 3.12
C THR A 510 20.73 -16.47 2.83
N ARG A 511 20.77 -17.07 1.63
CA ARG A 511 21.83 -17.97 1.18
C ARG A 511 22.12 -17.74 -0.29
N ALA A 512 23.38 -17.88 -0.69
CA ALA A 512 23.81 -17.63 -2.07
C ALA A 512 23.15 -18.61 -3.05
N GLU A 513 22.82 -19.82 -2.60
CA GLU A 513 22.18 -20.86 -3.42
C GLU A 513 20.82 -20.40 -3.97
N HIS A 514 20.05 -19.60 -3.22
CA HIS A 514 18.78 -19.05 -3.72
C HIS A 514 19.01 -18.12 -4.92
N ILE A 515 20.08 -17.33 -4.88
CA ILE A 515 20.44 -16.44 -6.01
C ILE A 515 20.86 -17.29 -7.20
N HIS A 516 21.71 -18.30 -6.99
CA HIS A 516 22.19 -19.17 -8.07
C HIS A 516 21.07 -19.99 -8.72
N GLN A 517 20.03 -20.34 -7.99
CA GLN A 517 18.88 -21.09 -8.52
C GLN A 517 17.91 -20.19 -9.28
N LEU A 518 17.61 -18.99 -8.76
CA LEU A 518 16.51 -18.16 -9.26
C LEU A 518 16.95 -17.09 -10.25
N LEU A 519 18.12 -16.47 -10.05
CA LEU A 519 18.58 -15.40 -10.93
C LEU A 519 18.66 -15.85 -12.40
N PRO A 520 19.20 -17.04 -12.74
CA PRO A 520 19.27 -17.49 -14.13
C PRO A 520 17.91 -17.57 -14.83
N LEU A 521 16.82 -17.77 -14.08
CA LEU A 521 15.46 -17.77 -14.63
C LEU A 521 15.07 -16.38 -15.16
N TYR A 522 15.62 -15.30 -14.59
CA TYR A 522 15.34 -13.92 -14.98
C TYR A 522 16.30 -13.41 -16.04
N VAL A 523 17.57 -13.81 -15.99
CA VAL A 523 18.63 -13.35 -16.89
C VAL A 523 19.06 -14.42 -17.91
N ARG A 524 18.11 -15.22 -18.43
CA ARG A 524 18.34 -16.14 -19.57
C ARG A 524 19.51 -17.11 -19.38
N GLY A 525 19.67 -17.64 -18.18
CA GLY A 525 20.73 -18.60 -17.86
C GLY A 525 22.03 -17.97 -17.34
N HIS A 526 22.19 -16.65 -17.40
CA HIS A 526 23.37 -15.99 -16.84
C HIS A 526 23.42 -16.07 -15.30
N CYS A 527 24.64 -16.15 -14.77
CA CYS A 527 24.90 -16.23 -13.33
C CYS A 527 25.74 -15.04 -12.86
N LEU A 528 25.70 -14.76 -11.55
CA LEU A 528 26.69 -13.86 -10.94
C LEU A 528 28.09 -14.50 -10.98
N PRO A 529 29.17 -13.69 -11.02
CA PRO A 529 30.53 -14.20 -10.83
C PRO A 529 30.70 -14.89 -9.46
N ALA A 530 31.63 -15.84 -9.39
CA ALA A 530 31.90 -16.58 -8.15
C ALA A 530 32.25 -15.64 -6.97
N GLY A 531 31.71 -15.95 -5.78
CA GLY A 531 31.95 -15.17 -4.56
C GLY A 531 31.11 -13.90 -4.43
N VAL A 532 30.46 -13.43 -5.51
CA VAL A 532 29.67 -12.18 -5.48
C VAL A 532 28.36 -12.38 -4.73
N ALA A 533 27.69 -13.52 -4.92
CA ALA A 533 26.46 -13.85 -4.22
C ALA A 533 26.70 -13.92 -2.70
N GLU A 534 27.76 -14.61 -2.28
CA GLU A 534 28.19 -14.73 -0.89
C GLU A 534 28.56 -13.36 -0.30
N SER A 535 29.24 -12.51 -1.08
CA SER A 535 29.58 -11.15 -0.66
C SER A 535 28.33 -10.30 -0.41
N ILE A 536 27.33 -10.37 -1.29
CA ILE A 536 26.07 -9.64 -1.13
C ILE A 536 25.31 -10.16 0.08
N VAL A 537 25.10 -11.47 0.19
CA VAL A 537 24.37 -12.11 1.30
C VAL A 537 25.04 -11.81 2.65
N GLY A 538 26.38 -11.84 2.71
CA GLY A 538 27.15 -11.54 3.91
C GLY A 538 27.17 -10.07 4.34
N THR A 539 26.71 -9.14 3.49
CA THR A 539 26.73 -7.70 3.79
C THR A 539 25.56 -7.31 4.70
N ARG A 540 25.85 -6.84 5.93
CA ARG A 540 24.83 -6.44 6.91
C ARG A 540 24.18 -5.09 6.63
N ASN A 541 24.98 -4.09 6.24
CA ASN A 541 24.45 -2.77 5.92
C ASN A 541 23.61 -2.84 4.63
N VAL A 542 22.35 -2.42 4.71
CA VAL A 542 21.41 -2.56 3.58
C VAL A 542 21.79 -1.65 2.39
N HIS A 543 22.33 -0.46 2.63
CA HIS A 543 22.76 0.46 1.57
C HIS A 543 24.00 -0.08 0.84
N GLU A 544 24.97 -0.63 1.57
CA GLU A 544 26.13 -1.29 0.97
C GLU A 544 25.73 -2.52 0.16
N ALA A 545 24.81 -3.34 0.69
CA ALA A 545 24.28 -4.51 -0.01
C ALA A 545 23.54 -4.11 -1.29
N LEU A 546 22.78 -3.01 -1.27
CA LEU A 546 22.09 -2.47 -2.43
C LEU A 546 23.09 -2.02 -3.50
N HIS A 547 24.14 -1.28 -3.13
CA HIS A 547 25.17 -0.85 -4.07
C HIS A 547 25.88 -2.03 -4.74
N LYS A 548 26.25 -3.06 -3.95
CA LYS A 548 26.85 -4.30 -4.48
C LYS A 548 25.89 -5.01 -5.44
N THR A 549 24.61 -5.09 -5.08
CA THR A 549 23.54 -5.69 -5.88
C THR A 549 23.41 -5.00 -7.24
N GLN A 550 23.25 -3.69 -7.26
CA GLN A 550 23.10 -2.90 -8.49
C GLN A 550 24.33 -3.03 -9.40
N LYS A 551 25.53 -2.96 -8.82
CA LYS A 551 26.79 -3.12 -9.56
C LYS A 551 26.93 -4.52 -10.17
N ALA A 552 26.57 -5.56 -9.43
CA ALA A 552 26.66 -6.94 -9.90
C ALA A 552 25.60 -7.24 -10.97
N LEU A 553 24.35 -6.89 -10.70
CA LEU A 553 23.22 -7.13 -11.60
C LEU A 553 23.37 -6.34 -12.91
N GLY A 554 23.79 -5.08 -12.84
CA GLY A 554 24.00 -4.25 -14.04
C GLY A 554 24.99 -4.86 -15.04
N ARG A 555 26.04 -5.54 -14.55
CA ARG A 555 27.01 -6.26 -15.41
C ARG A 555 26.38 -7.47 -16.09
N VAL A 556 25.61 -8.26 -15.34
CA VAL A 556 24.98 -9.48 -15.86
C VAL A 556 23.86 -9.15 -16.85
N VAL A 557 23.00 -8.19 -16.52
CA VAL A 557 21.95 -7.71 -17.43
C VAL A 557 22.56 -7.11 -18.70
N GLY A 558 23.62 -6.31 -18.57
CA GLY A 558 24.33 -5.75 -19.72
C GLY A 558 25.04 -6.79 -20.59
N GLN A 559 25.42 -7.95 -20.03
CA GLN A 559 25.92 -9.08 -20.82
C GLN A 559 24.77 -9.75 -21.58
N ALA A 560 23.68 -10.10 -20.88
CA ALA A 560 22.51 -10.76 -21.46
C ALA A 560 21.92 -9.96 -22.63
N GLN A 561 21.85 -8.63 -22.50
CA GLN A 561 21.36 -7.73 -23.55
C GLN A 561 22.28 -7.69 -24.78
N ARG A 562 23.60 -7.76 -24.58
CA ARG A 562 24.57 -7.78 -25.70
C ARG A 562 24.47 -9.08 -26.49
N GLU A 563 24.34 -10.22 -25.81
CA GLU A 563 24.19 -11.53 -26.47
C GLU A 563 22.88 -11.60 -27.26
N LEU A 564 21.80 -11.08 -26.68
CA LEU A 564 20.52 -10.86 -27.36
C LEU A 564 20.65 -10.03 -28.66
N ALA A 565 21.37 -8.91 -28.59
CA ALA A 565 21.57 -8.04 -29.73
C ALA A 565 22.38 -8.73 -30.85
N VAL A 566 23.37 -9.55 -30.47
CA VAL A 566 24.15 -10.36 -31.41
C VAL A 566 23.28 -11.42 -32.08
N MET A 567 22.44 -12.13 -31.32
CA MET A 567 21.52 -13.13 -31.88
C MET A 567 20.49 -12.51 -32.83
N ALA A 568 19.90 -11.37 -32.46
CA ALA A 568 18.96 -10.64 -33.30
C ALA A 568 19.63 -10.12 -34.60
N ALA A 569 20.87 -9.64 -34.51
CA ALA A 569 21.64 -9.24 -35.69
C ALA A 569 21.94 -10.43 -36.61
N ALA A 570 22.25 -11.60 -36.05
CA ALA A 570 22.51 -12.84 -36.80
C ALA A 570 21.26 -13.41 -37.49
N GLU A 571 20.09 -13.33 -36.86
CA GLU A 571 18.81 -13.69 -37.50
C GLU A 571 18.47 -12.75 -38.67
N THR A 572 18.78 -11.47 -38.53
CA THR A 572 18.51 -10.47 -39.57
C THR A 572 19.36 -10.73 -40.83
N THR A 573 20.65 -11.07 -40.66
CA THR A 573 21.53 -11.46 -41.77
C THR A 573 21.14 -12.79 -42.42
N ALA A 574 20.71 -13.78 -41.64
CA ALA A 574 20.23 -15.06 -42.17
C ALA A 574 18.93 -14.94 -42.99
N THR A 575 18.07 -13.96 -42.70
CA THR A 575 16.87 -13.68 -43.50
C THR A 575 17.14 -12.86 -44.77
N THR A 576 18.24 -12.11 -44.84
CA THR A 576 18.63 -11.40 -46.08
C THR A 576 19.36 -12.29 -47.09
N ASP A 577 20.09 -13.31 -46.64
CA ASP A 577 20.84 -14.20 -47.53
C ASP A 577 19.97 -15.29 -48.19
N ASN A 578 18.77 -15.57 -47.68
CA ASN A 578 17.84 -16.55 -48.26
C ASN A 578 16.89 -15.99 -49.34
N LYS A 579 17.17 -14.78 -49.88
CA LYS A 579 16.42 -14.22 -51.02
C LYS A 579 17.19 -14.25 -52.35
N ALA A 580 18.25 -15.04 -52.43
CA ALA A 580 18.97 -15.32 -53.67
C ALA A 580 19.51 -16.76 -53.63
N ASP A 581 18.65 -17.73 -53.99
CA ASP A 581 18.98 -18.86 -54.88
C ASP A 581 17.84 -19.88 -54.85
N GLY A 582 16.91 -19.70 -55.77
CA GLY A 582 15.96 -20.74 -56.14
C GLY A 582 16.55 -21.56 -57.28
N ALA A 583 17.10 -22.75 -56.99
CA ALA A 583 17.03 -23.91 -57.87
C ALA A 583 17.62 -25.19 -57.23
N ASN A 584 16.78 -26.22 -57.21
CA ASN A 584 17.07 -27.67 -57.23
C ASN A 584 17.53 -28.41 -55.97
N GLY A 585 16.77 -29.48 -55.68
CA GLY A 585 17.33 -30.78 -55.31
C GLY A 585 16.82 -31.35 -54.00
N GLY A 586 15.78 -32.19 -54.06
CA GLY A 586 15.32 -32.97 -52.90
C GLY A 586 16.26 -34.13 -52.56
N VAL A 587 16.33 -34.48 -51.27
CA VAL A 587 16.66 -35.83 -50.78
C VAL A 587 16.00 -36.00 -49.39
N ASP A 588 15.32 -37.14 -49.22
CA ASP A 588 14.73 -37.64 -47.98
C ASP A 588 15.78 -37.91 -46.90
N THR A 589 15.45 -37.64 -45.63
CA THR A 589 16.04 -38.39 -44.50
C THR A 589 15.07 -38.47 -43.32
N HIS A 590 14.71 -39.70 -42.97
CA HIS A 590 14.05 -40.08 -41.73
C HIS A 590 15.06 -40.08 -40.56
N THR A 591 14.73 -39.40 -39.46
CA THR A 591 15.20 -39.76 -38.12
C THR A 591 14.19 -39.35 -37.05
N THR A 592 13.80 -40.34 -36.25
CA THR A 592 12.98 -40.27 -35.04
C THR A 592 13.76 -39.72 -33.84
N THR A 593 13.15 -38.82 -33.03
CA THR A 593 12.95 -38.91 -31.56
C THR A 593 12.82 -37.53 -30.89
N ALA A 594 12.12 -37.55 -29.74
CA ALA A 594 11.95 -36.53 -28.71
C ALA A 594 10.79 -35.52 -28.89
N ALA A 595 9.79 -35.70 -28.03
CA ALA A 595 8.67 -34.79 -27.82
C ALA A 595 9.19 -33.38 -27.51
N ALA A 596 8.86 -32.43 -28.39
CA ALA A 596 9.09 -31.02 -28.18
C ALA A 596 8.21 -30.53 -27.02
N PRO A 597 8.75 -29.83 -26.00
CA PRO A 597 7.93 -29.07 -25.08
C PRO A 597 7.17 -28.01 -25.88
N ALA A 598 5.91 -27.79 -25.50
CA ALA A 598 5.00 -26.83 -26.13
C ALA A 598 5.72 -25.53 -26.49
N LYS A 599 5.71 -25.19 -27.79
CA LYS A 599 6.26 -23.94 -28.32
C LYS A 599 5.53 -22.77 -27.64
N ALA A 600 6.18 -22.15 -26.66
CA ALA A 600 5.93 -20.77 -26.30
C ALA A 600 6.14 -19.92 -27.57
N SER A 601 5.25 -18.98 -27.84
CA SER A 601 5.33 -18.18 -29.04
C SER A 601 6.66 -17.40 -29.05
N THR A 602 7.37 -17.40 -30.18
CA THR A 602 8.67 -16.71 -30.36
C THR A 602 8.60 -15.20 -30.10
N ALA A 603 7.40 -14.62 -30.01
CA ALA A 603 7.17 -13.22 -29.65
C ALA A 603 7.30 -12.93 -28.13
N GLU A 604 7.09 -13.92 -27.26
CA GLU A 604 7.15 -13.75 -25.79
C GLU A 604 8.59 -13.79 -25.24
N LEU A 605 9.55 -14.25 -26.04
CA LEU A 605 10.98 -14.34 -25.70
C LEU A 605 11.81 -13.11 -26.13
N ALA A 606 11.19 -12.07 -26.69
CA ALA A 606 11.93 -10.92 -27.23
C ALA A 606 12.32 -9.87 -26.17
N GLY A 607 11.59 -9.76 -25.06
CA GLY A 607 11.81 -8.75 -24.02
C GLY A 607 12.68 -9.21 -22.82
N PRO A 608 13.20 -8.27 -22.00
CA PRO A 608 13.75 -8.61 -20.69
C PRO A 608 12.65 -9.17 -19.77
N HIS A 609 12.99 -10.14 -18.91
CA HIS A 609 12.04 -10.70 -17.95
C HIS A 609 11.46 -9.60 -17.04
N PRO A 610 10.16 -9.61 -16.67
CA PRO A 610 9.54 -8.59 -15.82
C PRO A 610 10.27 -8.33 -14.49
N ALA A 611 10.90 -9.36 -13.90
CA ALA A 611 11.71 -9.21 -12.69
C ALA A 611 12.97 -8.32 -12.85
N LEU A 612 13.36 -7.95 -14.07
CA LEU A 612 14.53 -7.09 -14.36
C LEU A 612 14.16 -5.64 -14.67
N THR A 613 12.87 -5.32 -14.76
CA THR A 613 12.41 -3.99 -15.15
C THR A 613 11.28 -3.55 -14.26
N HIS A 614 11.19 -2.24 -14.02
CA HIS A 614 9.97 -1.69 -13.44
C HIS A 614 8.89 -1.68 -14.51
N LEU A 615 7.84 -2.47 -14.28
CA LEU A 615 6.65 -2.40 -15.13
C LEU A 615 5.68 -1.35 -14.58
N PRO A 616 4.93 -0.69 -15.48
CA PRO A 616 3.90 0.25 -15.07
C PRO A 616 2.89 -0.41 -14.13
N SER A 617 2.33 0.41 -13.25
CA SER A 617 1.46 -0.02 -12.15
C SER A 617 0.13 -0.64 -12.59
N HIS A 618 -0.27 -0.45 -13.85
CA HIS A 618 -1.60 -0.80 -14.36
C HIS A 618 -1.46 -1.50 -15.70
N LEU A 619 -1.84 -2.77 -15.76
CA LEU A 619 -2.22 -3.43 -17.01
C LEU A 619 -3.74 -3.32 -17.17
N PHE A 620 -4.18 -2.62 -18.22
CA PHE A 620 -5.58 -2.66 -18.64
C PHE A 620 -5.80 -3.97 -19.41
N VAL A 621 -6.73 -4.78 -18.93
CA VAL A 621 -7.13 -6.03 -19.57
C VAL A 621 -8.33 -5.73 -20.48
N ARG A 622 -8.19 -5.96 -21.79
CA ARG A 622 -9.21 -5.65 -22.82
C ARG A 622 -10.41 -6.60 -22.74
N THR A 623 -11.55 -6.19 -22.23
CA THR A 623 -12.77 -7.01 -22.36
C THR A 623 -13.38 -6.93 -23.76
N THR A 624 -14.13 -7.96 -24.19
CA THR A 624 -14.85 -7.97 -25.47
C THR A 624 -15.84 -6.80 -25.53
N GLY A 625 -15.59 -5.83 -26.42
CA GLY A 625 -16.37 -4.60 -26.55
C GLY A 625 -15.79 -3.37 -25.87
N SER A 626 -14.72 -3.49 -25.07
CA SER A 626 -14.00 -2.35 -24.51
C SER A 626 -13.00 -1.76 -25.50
N SER A 627 -12.98 -0.44 -25.64
CA SER A 627 -11.98 0.28 -26.42
C SER A 627 -10.79 0.64 -25.52
N GLY A 628 -10.02 -0.37 -25.07
CA GLY A 628 -8.70 -0.19 -24.44
C GLY A 628 -7.68 0.46 -25.40
N PRO A 629 -6.56 1.03 -24.93
CA PRO A 629 -5.60 1.66 -25.85
C PRO A 629 -5.04 0.63 -26.85
N PRO A 630 -4.73 1.05 -28.10
CA PRO A 630 -4.25 0.17 -29.17
C PRO A 630 -3.05 -0.71 -28.79
N PRO A 631 -2.83 -1.87 -29.44
CA PRO A 631 -1.57 -2.59 -29.30
C PRO A 631 -0.43 -1.64 -29.70
N GLY A 632 0.58 -1.49 -28.85
CA GLY A 632 1.71 -0.57 -29.10
C GLY A 632 1.64 0.79 -28.38
N TRP A 633 0.67 1.04 -27.51
CA TRP A 633 0.68 2.23 -26.64
C TRP A 633 1.60 2.04 -25.43
N ALA A 634 2.48 3.02 -25.17
CA ALA A 634 3.35 3.04 -24.01
C ALA A 634 2.53 3.37 -22.75
N TYR A 635 2.48 2.43 -21.82
CA TYR A 635 1.89 2.62 -20.50
C TYR A 635 2.96 3.24 -19.58
N TYR A 636 2.70 4.44 -19.08
CA TYR A 636 3.61 5.09 -18.14
C TYR A 636 3.35 4.59 -16.72
N GLY A 637 4.42 4.11 -16.08
CA GLY A 637 4.38 3.58 -14.72
C GLY A 637 4.25 4.68 -13.70
N VAL A 638 3.07 5.27 -13.58
CA VAL A 638 2.83 6.25 -12.53
C VAL A 638 2.37 5.50 -11.29
N HIS A 639 3.13 5.58 -10.21
CA HIS A 639 2.66 5.15 -8.90
C HIS A 639 1.41 5.99 -8.56
N LEU A 640 0.20 5.41 -8.63
CA LEU A 640 -1.04 6.18 -8.50
C LEU A 640 -1.14 6.96 -7.18
N GLY A 641 -0.49 6.47 -6.12
CA GLY A 641 -0.35 7.20 -4.85
C GLY A 641 0.44 8.50 -5.04
N VAL A 642 1.64 8.44 -5.65
CA VAL A 642 2.44 9.62 -6.01
C VAL A 642 1.67 10.55 -6.94
N LYS A 643 0.90 10.02 -7.90
CA LYS A 643 0.04 10.84 -8.78
C LYS A 643 -1.06 11.56 -8.00
N ALA A 644 -1.80 10.83 -7.18
CA ALA A 644 -2.89 11.36 -6.39
C ALA A 644 -2.39 12.39 -5.38
N GLU A 645 -1.24 12.11 -4.76
CA GLU A 645 -0.57 13.03 -3.86
C GLU A 645 -0.11 14.29 -4.62
N ALA A 646 0.55 14.15 -5.78
CA ALA A 646 0.94 15.25 -6.67
C ALA A 646 -0.25 16.13 -7.08
N MET A 647 -1.39 15.50 -7.38
CA MET A 647 -2.64 16.18 -7.68
C MET A 647 -3.36 16.70 -6.43
N SER A 648 -2.83 16.44 -5.23
CA SER A 648 -3.41 16.80 -3.93
C SER A 648 -4.87 16.33 -3.83
N VAL A 649 -5.17 15.14 -4.35
CA VAL A 649 -6.53 14.61 -4.50
C VAL A 649 -7.24 14.54 -3.15
N ARG A 650 -6.57 13.96 -2.14
CA ARG A 650 -7.09 13.85 -0.78
C ARG A 650 -7.38 15.23 -0.19
N TYR A 651 -6.44 16.17 -0.29
CA TYR A 651 -6.61 17.55 0.16
C TYR A 651 -7.80 18.22 -0.54
N ARG A 652 -7.87 18.20 -1.87
CA ARG A 652 -8.97 18.78 -2.66
C ARG A 652 -10.31 18.16 -2.29
N LEU A 653 -10.34 16.85 -2.06
CA LEU A 653 -11.53 16.12 -1.65
C LEU A 653 -12.04 16.54 -0.27
N ASN A 654 -11.11 16.78 0.65
CA ASN A 654 -11.39 17.15 2.02
C ASN A 654 -11.67 18.65 2.19
N THR A 655 -11.17 19.51 1.30
CA THR A 655 -11.28 20.98 1.39
C THR A 655 -12.32 21.58 0.46
N ALA A 656 -12.97 20.81 -0.43
CA ALA A 656 -13.92 21.36 -1.39
C ALA A 656 -15.08 22.12 -0.71
N GLU A 657 -14.91 23.43 -0.61
CA GLU A 657 -15.92 24.43 -0.39
C GLU A 657 -16.74 24.58 -1.67
N ALA A 658 -18.05 24.71 -1.55
CA ALA A 658 -18.91 25.07 -2.66
C ALA A 658 -18.55 26.50 -3.10
N GLY A 659 -17.71 26.70 -4.13
CA GLY A 659 -17.54 28.05 -4.68
C GLY A 659 -16.37 28.36 -5.60
N THR A 660 -15.31 27.56 -5.70
CA THR A 660 -14.20 27.91 -6.60
C THR A 660 -14.39 27.28 -7.98
N SER A 661 -15.10 28.03 -8.84
CA SER A 661 -15.05 27.83 -10.29
C SER A 661 -13.60 27.77 -10.75
N CYS A 662 -13.31 26.80 -11.60
CA CYS A 662 -12.06 26.64 -12.31
C CYS A 662 -11.57 27.97 -12.91
N VAL A 663 -10.43 28.48 -12.43
CA VAL A 663 -9.55 29.27 -13.30
C VAL A 663 -8.63 28.24 -13.95
N ALA A 664 -8.92 27.95 -15.22
CA ALA A 664 -7.99 27.28 -16.10
C ALA A 664 -6.72 28.14 -16.23
N SER A 665 -5.64 27.76 -15.57
CA SER A 665 -4.31 28.16 -16.02
C SER A 665 -3.68 26.97 -16.72
N GLY A 666 -3.75 26.98 -18.04
CA GLY A 666 -2.95 26.12 -18.89
C GLY A 666 -1.47 26.36 -18.58
N GLY A 667 -0.83 25.34 -18.04
CA GLY A 667 0.61 25.23 -17.96
C GLY A 667 0.97 23.85 -18.47
N GLU A 668 1.39 23.78 -19.73
CA GLU A 668 2.00 22.60 -20.30
C GLU A 668 3.20 22.19 -19.43
N LEU A 669 3.05 21.09 -18.69
CA LEU A 669 4.21 20.34 -18.21
C LEU A 669 4.71 19.53 -19.41
N LYS A 670 5.73 20.05 -20.09
CA LYS A 670 6.53 19.29 -21.04
C LYS A 670 7.38 18.27 -20.28
N GLU A 671 7.06 17.01 -20.58
CA GLU A 671 7.79 15.74 -20.48
C GLU A 671 8.53 15.36 -19.17
#